data_AF-A0A8C2FUJ2-F1
#
_entry.id   AF-A0A8C2FUJ2-F1
#
_cell.length_a   1.000
_cell.length_b   1.000
_cell.length_c   1.000
_cell.angle_alpha   90.00
_cell.angle_beta   90.00
_cell.angle_gamma   90.00
#
_symmetry.space_group_name_H-M   'P 1'
#
loop_
_entity.id
_entity.type
_entity.pdbx_description
1 polymer ?
#
loop_
_entity_poly.entity_id
_entity_poly.type
_entity_poly.pdbx_seq_one_letter_code
_entity_poly.pdbx_strand_id
1 'polypeptide(L)'
;MPQQKDIVKIAIQMPGAYPQLIQLDQKKPLTAVIKEVCDKWNLPGPDNYALQYADGIQTYITESVDCVCQGRCAEDLYKGIQSSDSGVRCDSLKLLADVSTDITFAQEFISRDGHSLLVKIVEDAHEAPLIMTHTLSAFMELMDHGIVSWENLSSVFIKKIASFVNAKVLDTSIQQVSLAILESMVLSSSSLFNEVKQEITLERLISHLQVTNQQLQTKAMALLMAMLLAGGEADRQVRGGENIIHSSSSVGDEMAHYLYVLQTVRLNHLEARMRTPLDSYNQEQRDMLHGLRQAAFEMESESGLSNERRRSLCAKEFKKLGFSNNSNPGLDLSRCPPGLLALDTMAYFASRYPDAYSRFVLENSSREDKHECPFARSSIQLTLILCEILRIGEPLAGILLSLLVVDLVLSLKVMQVVREQITRTLSSKPTSLELFKNKVNALNYSEILKLRQTERLHQEETLSPPVLELKERLKPELLELIRQQRLNRLCHGTLFRKISSRRRQDKLWYCRLSPNHKVLHYGDVEEQTETPSIEALQEKIPVADIKNVVTGKDCPHMKENKGKQTKEVLDLAFSITYDVEEYSLNFIASSRTDFCLWTDGLSVLLGKEMSSESMHSELEILLSMEIKLRLLDLENVPIPDTAPPIPKPPSNFNFCYDFSQAEQ
;
A
#
# COMPACT_ATOMS: atom_id res chain seq x y z
N MET A 1 -1.61 42.69 29.76
CA MET A 1 -1.02 43.39 28.60
C MET A 1 -1.00 42.40 27.44
N PRO A 2 -1.46 42.75 26.24
CA PRO A 2 -1.35 41.85 25.11
C PRO A 2 0.13 41.68 24.77
N GLN A 3 0.62 40.43 24.67
CA GLN A 3 1.94 40.16 24.10
C GLN A 3 1.91 40.71 22.66
N GLN A 4 2.86 41.60 22.32
CA GLN A 4 3.08 42.01 20.94
C GLN A 4 3.39 40.75 20.13
N LYS A 5 2.48 40.34 19.24
CA LYS A 5 2.58 39.13 18.41
C LYS A 5 3.86 39.07 17.55
N ASP A 6 4.49 40.22 17.31
CA ASP A 6 5.61 40.36 16.37
C ASP A 6 6.99 40.23 17.05
N ILE A 7 7.07 40.00 18.36
CA ILE A 7 8.36 39.90 19.08
C ILE A 7 8.57 38.49 19.62
N VAL A 8 9.60 37.80 19.12
CA VAL A 8 10.00 36.45 19.54
C VAL A 8 11.29 36.52 20.36
N LYS A 9 11.35 35.81 21.48
CA LYS A 9 12.57 35.69 22.29
C LYS A 9 13.35 34.47 21.84
N ILE A 10 14.57 34.67 21.35
CA ILE A 10 15.44 33.60 20.86
C ILE A 10 16.79 33.63 21.55
N ALA A 11 17.44 32.46 21.62
CA ALA A 11 18.82 32.31 22.05
C ALA A 11 19.66 31.89 20.84
N ILE A 12 20.64 32.71 20.45
CA ILE A 12 21.54 32.42 19.33
C ILE A 12 22.86 31.89 19.90
N GLN A 13 23.30 30.75 19.39
CA GLN A 13 24.51 30.06 19.86
C GLN A 13 25.63 30.15 18.81
N MET A 14 26.87 30.15 19.28
CA MET A 14 28.06 30.02 18.44
C MET A 14 29.06 29.12 19.16
N PRO A 15 29.73 28.18 18.45
CA PRO A 15 30.76 27.34 19.04
C PRO A 15 31.85 28.18 19.75
N GLY A 16 32.06 27.94 21.04
CA GLY A 16 33.08 28.64 21.84
C GLY A 16 32.66 30.03 22.38
N ALA A 17 31.41 30.47 22.19
CA ALA A 17 30.89 31.72 22.74
C ALA A 17 29.63 31.50 23.60
N TYR A 18 29.36 32.43 24.52
CA TYR A 18 28.12 32.42 25.30
C TYR A 18 26.92 32.75 24.41
N PRO A 19 25.78 32.05 24.57
CA PRO A 19 24.57 32.32 23.79
C PRO A 19 24.05 33.75 24.01
N GLN A 20 23.67 34.41 22.93
CA GLN A 20 23.04 35.73 22.99
C GLN A 20 21.52 35.59 23.06
N LEU A 21 20.90 36.23 24.05
CA LEU A 21 19.44 36.34 24.16
C LEU A 21 18.96 37.60 23.46
N ILE A 22 18.08 37.44 22.48
CA ILE A 22 17.62 38.53 21.61
C ILE A 22 16.10 38.53 21.54
N GLN A 23 15.53 39.73 21.55
CA GLN A 23 14.11 39.93 21.22
C GLN A 23 14.04 40.23 19.73
N LEU A 24 13.80 39.19 18.94
CA LEU A 24 13.63 39.26 17.50
C LEU A 24 12.29 39.95 17.20
N ASP A 25 12.37 41.15 16.65
CA ASP A 25 11.21 41.84 16.07
C ASP A 25 11.03 41.34 14.63
N GLN A 26 9.98 40.57 14.37
CA GLN A 26 9.67 39.98 13.06
C GLN A 26 9.40 41.02 11.98
N LYS A 27 9.27 42.31 12.32
CA LYS A 27 9.15 43.41 11.36
C LYS A 27 10.51 43.93 10.88
N LYS A 28 11.61 43.52 11.51
CA LYS A 28 12.97 43.89 11.10
C LYS A 28 13.53 42.84 10.15
N PRO A 29 14.25 43.27 9.09
CA PRO A 29 14.90 42.34 8.19
C PRO A 29 15.98 41.51 8.93
N LEU A 30 16.15 40.26 8.50
CA LEU A 30 17.00 39.25 9.13
C LEU A 30 18.46 39.66 9.06
N THR A 31 18.84 40.31 7.97
CA THR A 31 20.15 40.96 7.79
C THR A 31 20.46 41.97 8.89
N ALA A 32 19.47 42.74 9.37
CA ALA A 32 19.66 43.66 10.50
C ALA A 32 19.82 42.92 11.83
N VAL A 33 19.13 41.80 12.01
CA VAL A 33 19.28 40.92 13.18
C VAL A 33 20.66 40.28 13.18
N ILE A 34 21.09 39.68 12.07
CA ILE A 34 22.41 39.07 11.91
C ILE A 34 23.50 40.09 12.18
N LYS A 35 23.35 41.32 11.67
CA LYS A 35 24.29 42.41 11.97
C LYS A 35 24.38 42.71 13.47
N GLU A 36 23.25 42.82 14.17
CA GLU A 36 23.24 43.04 15.63
C GLU A 36 23.95 41.90 16.40
N VAL A 37 23.78 40.66 15.95
CA VAL A 37 24.40 39.47 16.52
C VAL A 37 25.91 39.48 16.31
N CYS A 38 26.33 39.72 15.06
CA CYS A 38 27.72 39.82 14.65
C CYS A 38 28.44 40.96 15.40
N ASP A 39 27.80 42.13 15.53
CA ASP A 39 28.35 43.27 16.26
C ASP A 39 28.61 42.92 17.74
N LYS A 40 27.70 42.19 18.39
CA LYS A 40 27.88 41.76 19.79
C LYS A 40 28.97 40.72 19.99
N TRP A 41 29.23 39.87 18.98
CA TRP A 41 30.33 38.91 18.99
C TRP A 41 31.60 39.42 18.29
N ASN A 42 31.64 40.69 17.87
CA ASN A 42 32.73 41.29 17.10
C ASN A 42 33.13 40.48 15.83
N LEU A 43 32.14 39.92 15.14
CA LEU A 43 32.35 39.19 13.90
C LEU A 43 32.42 40.14 12.69
N PRO A 44 33.48 40.10 11.87
CA PRO A 44 33.60 40.93 10.68
C PRO A 44 32.73 40.42 9.53
N GLY A 45 32.05 41.34 8.83
CA GLY A 45 31.27 41.01 7.63
C GLY A 45 29.99 40.25 7.95
N PRO A 46 28.96 40.92 8.49
CA PRO A 46 27.70 40.29 8.89
C PRO A 46 26.99 39.53 7.76
N ASP A 47 27.20 39.96 6.51
CA ASP A 47 26.67 39.29 5.31
C ASP A 47 27.22 37.86 5.10
N ASN A 48 28.26 37.47 5.84
CA ASN A 48 28.87 36.15 5.76
C ASN A 48 28.25 35.10 6.70
N TYR A 49 27.24 35.48 7.49
CA TYR A 49 26.64 34.63 8.51
C TYR A 49 25.14 34.48 8.28
N ALA A 50 24.63 33.27 8.51
CA ALA A 50 23.20 32.99 8.51
C ALA A 50 22.79 32.30 9.80
N LEU A 51 21.51 32.40 10.11
CA LEU A 51 20.92 31.71 11.23
C LEU A 51 20.44 30.34 10.77
N GLN A 52 20.71 29.33 11.59
CA GLN A 52 20.32 27.95 11.38
C GLN A 52 19.71 27.45 12.69
N TYR A 53 18.72 26.57 12.60
CA TYR A 53 18.18 25.91 13.78
C TYR A 53 19.27 25.05 14.43
N ALA A 54 19.49 25.23 15.73
CA ALA A 54 20.47 24.48 16.50
C ALA A 54 20.01 23.02 16.76
N ASP A 55 18.70 22.78 16.78
CA ASP A 55 18.07 21.49 17.07
C ASP A 55 17.28 20.97 15.86
N GLY A 56 17.43 19.68 15.51
CA GLY A 56 16.71 19.02 14.40
C GLY A 56 17.45 19.06 13.05
N ILE A 57 16.70 19.03 11.94
CA ILE A 57 17.28 19.20 10.60
C ILE A 57 17.80 20.63 10.53
N GLN A 58 19.13 20.76 10.41
CA GLN A 58 19.89 22.01 10.39
C GLN A 58 19.52 22.90 9.19
N THR A 59 18.29 23.39 9.17
CA THR A 59 17.70 24.22 8.12
C THR A 59 18.00 25.69 8.43
N TYR A 60 18.28 26.45 7.37
CA TYR A 60 18.57 27.88 7.49
C TYR A 60 17.27 28.67 7.65
N ILE A 61 17.30 29.66 8.54
CA ILE A 61 16.19 30.61 8.72
C ILE A 61 16.28 31.64 7.60
N THR A 62 15.20 31.86 6.85
CA THR A 62 15.15 32.82 5.73
C THR A 62 13.89 33.68 5.79
N GLU A 63 13.97 34.92 5.28
CA GLU A 63 12.84 35.85 5.18
C GLU A 63 12.03 35.72 3.88
N SER A 64 12.33 34.69 3.08
CA SER A 64 12.28 34.63 1.61
C SER A 64 13.56 35.19 0.96
N VAL A 65 14.48 34.25 0.69
CA VAL A 65 15.67 34.36 -0.18
C VAL A 65 16.85 35.20 0.35
N ASP A 66 17.54 34.71 1.39
CA ASP A 66 18.92 35.15 1.70
C ASP A 66 19.94 34.16 1.10
N CYS A 67 20.20 34.33 -0.21
CA CYS A 67 21.15 33.53 -1.00
C CYS A 67 22.61 33.61 -0.53
N VAL A 68 22.99 34.57 0.32
CA VAL A 68 24.41 34.92 0.54
C VAL A 68 25.17 33.84 1.32
N CYS A 69 24.57 33.27 2.37
CA CYS A 69 25.25 32.27 3.20
C CYS A 69 25.13 30.85 2.66
N GLN A 70 24.00 30.53 2.01
CA GLN A 70 23.86 29.30 1.23
C GLN A 70 24.79 29.32 0.03
N GLY A 71 24.96 30.48 -0.61
CA GLY A 71 25.93 30.68 -1.69
C GLY A 71 27.36 30.43 -1.25
N ARG A 72 27.75 30.89 -0.05
CA ARG A 72 29.07 30.56 0.53
C ARG A 72 29.22 29.07 0.85
N CYS A 73 28.23 28.47 1.51
CA CYS A 73 28.27 27.03 1.80
C CYS A 73 28.36 26.18 0.52
N ALA A 74 27.54 26.51 -0.49
CA ALA A 74 27.58 25.87 -1.80
C ALA A 74 28.93 26.09 -2.49
N GLU A 75 29.54 27.27 -2.36
CA GLU A 75 30.87 27.57 -2.90
C GLU A 75 31.99 26.79 -2.20
N ASP A 76 31.95 26.73 -0.88
CA ASP A 76 32.93 25.99 -0.07
C ASP A 76 32.84 24.50 -0.35
N LEU A 77 31.62 23.95 -0.45
CA LEU A 77 31.40 22.56 -0.86
C LEU A 77 31.85 22.31 -2.30
N TYR A 78 31.54 23.19 -3.24
CA TYR A 78 31.97 23.07 -4.63
C TYR A 78 33.51 23.03 -4.73
N LYS A 79 34.21 23.90 -4.00
CA LYS A 79 35.69 23.89 -3.92
C LYS A 79 36.22 22.65 -3.18
N GLY A 80 35.58 22.25 -2.09
CA GLY A 80 35.95 21.09 -1.29
C GLY A 80 35.89 19.78 -2.08
N ILE A 81 34.88 19.62 -2.93
CA ILE A 81 34.72 18.47 -3.84
C ILE A 81 35.79 18.45 -4.93
N GLN A 82 36.31 19.60 -5.33
CA GLN A 82 37.40 19.73 -6.30
C GLN A 82 38.80 19.65 -5.67
N SER A 83 38.90 19.50 -4.34
CA SER A 83 40.17 19.42 -3.63
C SER A 83 41.00 18.22 -4.09
N SER A 84 42.33 18.36 -4.11
CA SER A 84 43.23 17.22 -4.34
C SER A 84 43.31 16.28 -3.13
N ASP A 85 42.86 16.73 -1.95
CA ASP A 85 42.81 15.93 -0.73
C ASP A 85 41.57 15.03 -0.70
N SER A 86 41.78 13.71 -0.64
CA SER A 86 40.68 12.73 -0.63
C SER A 86 39.82 12.78 0.62
N GLY A 87 40.37 13.16 1.78
CA GLY A 87 39.63 13.34 3.02
C GLY A 87 38.70 14.53 2.94
N VAL A 88 39.21 15.69 2.51
CA VAL A 88 38.41 16.92 2.31
C VAL A 88 37.27 16.68 1.32
N ARG A 89 37.55 15.98 0.21
CA ARG A 89 36.51 15.61 -0.76
C ARG A 89 35.45 14.71 -0.15
N CYS A 90 35.86 13.68 0.60
CA CYS A 90 34.96 12.75 1.25
C CYS A 90 34.03 13.46 2.24
N ASP A 91 34.58 14.30 3.11
CA ASP A 91 33.81 15.06 4.10
C ASP A 91 32.88 16.07 3.43
N SER A 92 33.34 16.74 2.36
CA SER A 92 32.52 17.68 1.59
C SER A 92 31.35 16.98 0.91
N LEU A 93 31.57 15.80 0.31
CA LEU A 93 30.52 15.03 -0.35
C LEU A 93 29.52 14.45 0.65
N LYS A 94 30.00 14.03 1.82
CA LYS A 94 29.13 13.58 2.92
C LYS A 94 28.21 14.73 3.38
N LEU A 95 28.80 15.88 3.70
CA LEU A 95 28.03 17.06 4.09
C LEU A 95 27.07 17.49 2.97
N LEU A 96 27.52 17.43 1.71
CA LEU A 96 26.67 17.74 0.56
C LEU A 96 25.43 16.85 0.52
N ALA A 97 25.54 15.56 0.78
CA ALA A 97 24.38 14.67 0.82
C ALA A 97 23.35 15.11 1.89
N ASP A 98 23.82 15.53 3.06
CA ASP A 98 22.98 15.98 4.17
C ASP A 98 22.32 17.36 3.89
N VAL A 99 23.07 18.32 3.32
CA VAL A 99 22.52 19.66 3.03
C VAL A 99 21.70 19.72 1.74
N SER A 100 21.94 18.80 0.79
CA SER A 100 21.14 18.66 -0.44
C SER A 100 19.70 18.24 -0.16
N THR A 101 19.40 17.86 1.08
CA THR A 101 18.03 17.64 1.53
C THR A 101 17.20 18.93 1.64
N ASP A 102 17.81 20.11 1.52
CA ASP A 102 17.14 21.41 1.46
C ASP A 102 17.01 21.91 0.01
N ILE A 103 15.81 22.36 -0.40
CA ILE A 103 15.56 22.81 -1.79
C ILE A 103 16.26 24.11 -2.13
N THR A 104 16.40 25.02 -1.17
CA THR A 104 17.04 26.31 -1.36
C THR A 104 18.54 26.14 -1.57
N PHE A 105 19.17 25.30 -0.73
CA PHE A 105 20.57 24.91 -0.94
C PHE A 105 20.74 24.18 -2.28
N ALA A 106 19.87 23.20 -2.59
CA ALA A 106 19.97 22.45 -3.84
C ALA A 106 19.88 23.36 -5.08
N GLN A 107 18.97 24.35 -5.08
CA GLN A 107 18.86 25.35 -6.14
C GLN A 107 20.15 26.15 -6.31
N GLU A 108 20.76 26.61 -5.22
CA GLU A 108 22.00 27.39 -5.26
C GLU A 108 23.21 26.54 -5.68
N PHE A 109 23.28 25.28 -5.26
CA PHE A 109 24.34 24.37 -5.71
C PHE A 109 24.19 23.97 -7.18
N ILE A 110 22.95 23.78 -7.65
CA ILE A 110 22.63 23.50 -9.05
C ILE A 110 22.90 24.72 -9.93
N SER A 111 22.60 25.95 -9.49
CA SER A 111 22.86 27.19 -10.23
C SER A 111 24.36 27.39 -10.52
N ARG A 112 25.22 26.79 -9.69
CA ARG A 112 26.69 26.74 -9.82
C ARG A 112 27.20 25.54 -10.62
N ASP A 113 26.32 24.82 -11.31
CA ASP A 113 26.64 23.62 -12.09
C ASP A 113 27.21 22.46 -11.22
N GLY A 114 26.88 22.44 -9.93
CA GLY A 114 27.36 21.43 -8.98
C GLY A 114 26.88 20.00 -9.31
N HIS A 115 25.70 19.86 -9.91
CA HIS A 115 25.20 18.55 -10.37
C HIS A 115 26.07 17.97 -11.51
N SER A 116 26.52 18.80 -12.45
CA SER A 116 27.45 18.39 -13.53
C SER A 116 28.82 17.98 -13.00
N LEU A 117 29.28 18.59 -11.89
CA LEU A 117 30.50 18.15 -11.19
C LEU A 117 30.35 16.72 -10.65
N LEU A 118 29.21 16.39 -10.03
CA LEU A 118 28.95 15.03 -9.55
C LEU A 118 28.85 14.02 -10.71
N VAL A 119 28.20 14.40 -11.82
CA VAL A 119 28.15 13.56 -13.03
C VAL A 119 29.55 13.21 -13.53
N LYS A 120 30.46 14.20 -13.61
CA LYS A 120 31.87 13.97 -14.02
C LYS A 120 32.59 13.01 -13.08
N ILE A 121 32.45 13.19 -11.76
CA ILE A 121 33.07 12.29 -10.77
C ILE A 121 32.60 10.84 -10.94
N VAL A 122 31.31 10.66 -11.22
CA VAL A 122 30.73 9.34 -11.47
C VAL A 122 31.24 8.74 -12.79
N GLU A 123 31.28 9.53 -13.87
CA GLU A 123 31.77 9.08 -15.18
C GLU A 123 33.24 8.63 -15.14
N ASP A 124 34.09 9.39 -14.43
CA ASP A 124 35.54 9.13 -14.31
C ASP A 124 35.87 7.91 -13.43
N ALA A 125 35.07 7.63 -12.39
CA ALA A 125 35.10 6.43 -11.53
C ALA A 125 36.47 5.86 -11.13
N HIS A 126 37.35 6.73 -10.65
CA HIS A 126 38.62 6.33 -10.01
C HIS A 126 38.60 6.48 -8.49
N GLU A 127 37.45 6.87 -7.92
CA GLU A 127 37.31 7.20 -6.51
C GLU A 127 37.10 6.00 -5.59
N ALA A 128 37.46 6.18 -4.32
CA ALA A 128 37.23 5.18 -3.28
C ALA A 128 35.71 4.88 -3.11
N PRO A 129 35.33 3.67 -2.68
CA PRO A 129 33.92 3.28 -2.58
C PRO A 129 33.05 4.21 -1.72
N LEU A 130 33.61 4.71 -0.61
CA LEU A 130 32.91 5.64 0.28
C LEU A 130 32.65 6.99 -0.38
N ILE A 131 33.64 7.54 -1.09
CA ILE A 131 33.51 8.79 -1.86
C ILE A 131 32.43 8.61 -2.94
N MET A 132 32.47 7.51 -3.70
CA MET A 132 31.46 7.23 -4.71
C MET A 132 30.05 7.13 -4.11
N THR A 133 29.91 6.51 -2.94
CA THR A 133 28.60 6.39 -2.26
C THR A 133 28.06 7.75 -1.84
N HIS A 134 28.89 8.63 -1.27
CA HIS A 134 28.49 9.99 -0.94
C HIS A 134 28.17 10.82 -2.20
N THR A 135 28.95 10.70 -3.27
CA THR A 135 28.67 11.35 -4.56
C THR A 135 27.31 10.93 -5.11
N LEU A 136 27.02 9.63 -5.17
CA LEU A 136 25.74 9.12 -5.68
C LEU A 136 24.57 9.53 -4.78
N SER A 137 24.77 9.54 -3.46
CA SER A 137 23.74 9.96 -2.51
C SER A 137 23.42 11.45 -2.65
N ALA A 138 24.43 12.31 -2.70
CA ALA A 138 24.25 13.73 -2.95
C ALA A 138 23.61 14.02 -4.30
N PHE A 139 24.06 13.32 -5.35
CA PHE A 139 23.46 13.43 -6.68
C PHE A 139 21.98 13.05 -6.67
N MET A 140 21.64 11.93 -6.02
CA MET A 140 20.27 11.48 -5.87
C MET A 140 19.41 12.55 -5.17
N GLU A 141 19.89 13.08 -4.05
CA GLU A 141 19.20 14.10 -3.28
C GLU A 141 18.95 15.38 -4.09
N LEU A 142 19.93 15.84 -4.87
CA LEU A 142 19.78 17.00 -5.76
C LEU A 142 18.78 16.77 -6.89
N MET A 143 18.81 15.59 -7.52
CA MET A 143 17.93 15.27 -8.65
C MET A 143 16.48 15.07 -8.21
N ASP A 144 16.25 14.62 -6.97
CA ASP A 144 14.92 14.35 -6.45
C ASP A 144 14.05 15.60 -6.25
N HIS A 145 14.63 16.79 -6.18
CA HIS A 145 13.86 18.05 -6.17
C HIS A 145 13.15 18.34 -7.48
N GLY A 146 13.54 17.66 -8.57
CA GLY A 146 12.99 17.92 -9.90
C GLY A 146 13.41 19.27 -10.50
N ILE A 147 14.44 19.92 -9.94
CA ILE A 147 15.02 21.16 -10.49
C ILE A 147 15.70 20.88 -11.84
N VAL A 148 16.41 19.76 -11.93
CA VAL A 148 17.06 19.28 -13.16
C VAL A 148 16.28 18.07 -13.68
N SER A 149 15.98 18.06 -14.98
CA SER A 149 15.36 16.91 -15.61
C SER A 149 16.33 15.73 -15.68
N TRP A 150 15.87 14.53 -15.35
CA TRP A 150 16.60 13.29 -15.55
C TRP A 150 16.98 13.05 -17.02
N GLU A 151 16.24 13.63 -17.97
CA GLU A 151 16.52 13.52 -19.41
C GLU A 151 17.75 14.31 -19.86
N ASN A 152 18.29 15.19 -19.01
CA ASN A 152 19.52 15.93 -19.30
C ASN A 152 20.78 15.09 -19.07
N LEU A 153 20.66 13.88 -18.52
CA LEU A 153 21.79 13.01 -18.22
C LEU A 153 22.30 12.32 -19.48
N SER A 154 23.62 12.20 -19.57
CA SER A 154 24.28 11.56 -20.71
C SER A 154 24.06 10.04 -20.68
N SER A 155 24.06 9.40 -21.86
CA SER A 155 24.07 7.94 -21.95
C SER A 155 25.34 7.32 -21.34
N VAL A 156 26.44 8.09 -21.25
CA VAL A 156 27.69 7.67 -20.60
C VAL A 156 27.47 7.51 -19.09
N PHE A 157 26.83 8.49 -18.46
CA PHE A 157 26.46 8.44 -17.05
C PHE A 157 25.52 7.27 -16.76
N ILE A 158 24.47 7.08 -17.57
CA ILE A 158 23.49 5.99 -17.37
C ILE A 158 24.17 4.62 -17.46
N LYS A 159 25.01 4.40 -18.48
CA LYS A 159 25.83 3.19 -18.63
C LYS A 159 26.75 2.98 -17.44
N LYS A 160 27.29 4.06 -16.88
CA LYS A 160 28.17 3.99 -15.72
C LYS A 160 27.43 3.54 -14.46
N ILE A 161 26.26 4.12 -14.17
CA ILE A 161 25.41 3.69 -13.06
C ILE A 161 24.98 2.23 -13.25
N ALA A 162 24.57 1.83 -14.46
CA ALA A 162 24.23 0.44 -14.75
C ALA A 162 25.42 -0.51 -14.56
N SER A 163 26.64 -0.08 -14.88
CA SER A 163 27.86 -0.86 -14.66
C SER A 163 28.09 -1.18 -13.17
N PHE A 164 27.73 -0.29 -12.25
CA PHE A 164 27.82 -0.54 -10.81
C PHE A 164 26.83 -1.62 -10.36
N VAL A 165 25.62 -1.63 -10.90
CA VAL A 165 24.62 -2.68 -10.65
C VAL A 165 25.07 -4.01 -11.26
N ASN A 166 25.66 -3.99 -12.45
CA ASN A 166 26.14 -5.17 -13.17
C ASN A 166 27.43 -5.77 -12.58
N ALA A 167 28.20 -5.01 -11.81
CA ALA A 167 29.44 -5.47 -11.19
C ALA A 167 29.21 -6.58 -10.16
N LYS A 168 29.82 -7.76 -10.36
CA LYS A 168 29.70 -8.91 -9.44
C LYS A 168 30.37 -8.68 -8.09
N VAL A 169 31.46 -7.92 -8.06
CA VAL A 169 32.22 -7.58 -6.85
C VAL A 169 32.29 -6.07 -6.77
N LEU A 170 31.37 -5.48 -6.01
CA LEU A 170 31.34 -4.06 -5.70
C LEU A 170 30.77 -3.87 -4.30
N ASP A 171 31.05 -2.72 -3.69
CA ASP A 171 30.45 -2.33 -2.42
C ASP A 171 28.93 -2.28 -2.52
N THR A 172 28.25 -2.90 -1.54
CA THR A 172 26.80 -3.02 -1.52
C THR A 172 26.11 -1.65 -1.43
N SER A 173 26.71 -0.67 -0.77
CA SER A 173 26.15 0.68 -0.63
C SER A 173 26.08 1.40 -1.99
N ILE A 174 27.13 1.27 -2.82
CA ILE A 174 27.12 1.80 -4.19
C ILE A 174 26.00 1.16 -5.01
N GLN A 175 25.83 -0.16 -4.90
CA GLN A 175 24.78 -0.89 -5.62
C GLN A 175 23.38 -0.45 -5.18
N GLN A 176 23.16 -0.26 -3.88
CA GLN A 176 21.88 0.21 -3.34
C GLN A 176 21.50 1.58 -3.89
N VAL A 177 22.43 2.56 -3.85
CA VAL A 177 22.15 3.92 -4.35
C VAL A 177 22.01 3.91 -5.87
N SER A 178 22.82 3.11 -6.59
CA SER A 178 22.71 2.96 -8.05
C SER A 178 21.36 2.39 -8.48
N LEU A 179 20.89 1.32 -7.82
CA LEU A 179 19.56 0.74 -8.07
C LEU A 179 18.46 1.78 -7.84
N ALA A 180 18.60 2.59 -6.79
CA ALA A 180 17.71 3.70 -6.57
C ALA A 180 17.78 4.66 -7.78
N ILE A 181 18.93 5.24 -8.12
CA ILE A 181 19.05 6.22 -9.21
C ILE A 181 18.34 5.72 -10.49
N LEU A 182 18.56 4.46 -10.86
CA LEU A 182 17.93 3.81 -12.02
C LEU A 182 16.41 3.68 -11.88
N GLU A 183 15.89 3.34 -10.70
CA GLU A 183 14.44 3.30 -10.43
C GLU A 183 13.83 4.69 -10.64
N SER A 184 14.46 5.76 -10.15
CA SER A 184 13.96 7.13 -10.34
C SER A 184 13.98 7.53 -11.82
N MET A 185 15.01 7.12 -12.57
CA MET A 185 15.09 7.33 -14.03
C MET A 185 13.94 6.65 -14.76
N VAL A 186 13.70 5.36 -14.47
CA VAL A 186 12.63 4.56 -15.09
C VAL A 186 11.24 5.18 -14.83
N LEU A 187 11.00 5.66 -13.61
CA LEU A 187 9.74 6.30 -13.23
C LEU A 187 9.61 7.74 -13.75
N SER A 188 10.66 8.32 -14.32
CA SER A 188 10.65 9.73 -14.76
C SER A 188 10.22 9.87 -16.21
N SER A 189 10.71 9.02 -17.13
CA SER A 189 10.32 9.08 -18.54
C SER A 189 10.48 7.74 -19.26
N SER A 190 9.72 7.58 -20.36
CA SER A 190 9.76 6.39 -21.21
C SER A 190 11.06 6.25 -22.01
N SER A 191 11.74 7.36 -22.31
CA SER A 191 13.06 7.36 -22.98
C SER A 191 14.11 6.70 -22.08
N LEU A 192 14.20 7.15 -20.83
CA LEU A 192 15.11 6.60 -19.82
C LEU A 192 14.80 5.14 -19.48
N PHE A 193 13.51 4.76 -19.43
CA PHE A 193 13.12 3.35 -19.27
C PHE A 193 13.76 2.46 -20.34
N ASN A 194 13.74 2.87 -21.61
CA ASN A 194 14.32 2.07 -22.69
C ASN A 194 15.85 1.98 -22.59
N GLU A 195 16.54 3.04 -22.16
CA GLU A 195 17.98 3.01 -21.94
C GLU A 195 18.36 2.09 -20.78
N VAL A 196 17.69 2.22 -19.63
CA VAL A 196 17.95 1.36 -18.45
C VAL A 196 17.67 -0.11 -18.78
N LYS A 197 16.60 -0.39 -19.53
CA LYS A 197 16.25 -1.74 -19.98
C LYS A 197 17.29 -2.38 -20.89
N GLN A 198 18.02 -1.59 -21.69
CA GLN A 198 19.11 -2.11 -22.53
C GLN A 198 20.33 -2.49 -21.70
N GLU A 199 20.58 -1.80 -20.59
CA GLU A 199 21.78 -1.97 -19.78
C GLU A 199 21.62 -2.98 -18.63
N ILE A 200 20.40 -3.23 -18.16
CA ILE A 200 20.11 -4.08 -16.99
C ILE A 200 19.22 -5.26 -17.39
N THR A 201 19.76 -6.47 -17.24
CA THR A 201 19.02 -7.70 -17.53
C THR A 201 18.18 -8.15 -16.33
N LEU A 202 17.06 -8.83 -16.61
CA LEU A 202 16.21 -9.45 -15.58
C LEU A 202 17.01 -10.45 -14.72
N GLU A 203 17.90 -11.24 -15.34
CA GLU A 203 18.77 -12.19 -14.65
C GLU A 203 19.66 -11.51 -13.60
N ARG A 204 20.16 -10.30 -13.91
CA ARG A 204 20.98 -9.55 -12.96
C ARG A 204 20.16 -9.10 -11.75
N LEU A 205 18.95 -8.58 -11.96
CA LEU A 205 18.05 -8.21 -10.86
C LEU A 205 17.69 -9.41 -9.99
N ILE A 206 17.40 -10.57 -10.61
CA ILE A 206 17.15 -11.81 -9.87
C ILE A 206 18.37 -12.20 -9.03
N SER A 207 19.59 -12.04 -9.54
CA SER A 207 20.80 -12.32 -8.76
C SER A 207 20.94 -11.45 -7.51
N HIS A 208 20.47 -10.20 -7.55
CA HIS A 208 20.46 -9.29 -6.38
C HIS A 208 19.36 -9.66 -5.37
N LEU A 209 18.24 -10.20 -5.83
CA LEU A 209 17.15 -10.69 -4.97
C LEU A 209 17.53 -11.97 -4.20
N GLN A 210 18.48 -12.74 -4.71
CA GLN A 210 18.98 -13.97 -4.08
C GLN A 210 20.05 -13.74 -3.00
N VAL A 211 20.51 -12.49 -2.81
CA VAL A 211 21.49 -12.12 -1.76
C VAL A 211 20.80 -12.01 -0.40
N THR A 212 21.54 -12.20 0.70
CA THR A 212 21.01 -12.11 2.07
C THR A 212 20.72 -10.68 2.56
N ASN A 213 21.22 -9.66 1.88
CA ASN A 213 21.06 -8.26 2.29
C ASN A 213 19.65 -7.73 1.92
N GLN A 214 18.80 -7.57 2.93
CA GLN A 214 17.40 -7.14 2.75
C GLN A 214 17.25 -5.76 2.11
N GLN A 215 18.13 -4.81 2.41
CA GLN A 215 18.07 -3.46 1.80
C GLN A 215 18.39 -3.54 0.31
N LEU A 216 19.40 -4.31 -0.09
CA LEU A 216 19.72 -4.54 -1.50
C LEU A 216 18.58 -5.25 -2.22
N GLN A 217 18.00 -6.30 -1.62
CA GLN A 217 16.83 -6.99 -2.16
C GLN A 217 15.68 -6.01 -2.39
N THR A 218 15.41 -5.12 -1.42
CA THR A 218 14.32 -4.14 -1.50
C THR A 218 14.54 -3.14 -2.63
N LYS A 219 15.75 -2.58 -2.78
CA LYS A 219 16.07 -1.67 -3.89
C LYS A 219 16.05 -2.37 -5.25
N ALA A 220 16.50 -3.63 -5.32
CA ALA A 220 16.42 -4.43 -6.56
C ALA A 220 14.98 -4.76 -6.94
N MET A 221 14.14 -5.06 -5.95
CA MET A 221 12.71 -5.32 -6.16
C MET A 221 11.97 -4.05 -6.58
N ALA A 222 12.29 -2.89 -5.99
CA ALA A 222 11.73 -1.60 -6.37
C ALA A 222 12.03 -1.27 -7.85
N LEU A 223 13.28 -1.43 -8.30
CA LEU A 223 13.64 -1.25 -9.71
C LEU A 223 12.92 -2.25 -10.63
N LEU A 224 12.86 -3.52 -10.23
CA LEU A 224 12.11 -4.54 -11.00
C LEU A 224 10.63 -4.15 -11.14
N MET A 225 10.02 -3.65 -10.07
CA MET A 225 8.63 -3.18 -10.08
C MET A 225 8.46 -1.94 -10.96
N ALA A 226 9.35 -0.95 -10.85
CA ALA A 226 9.34 0.23 -11.71
C ALA A 226 9.43 -0.17 -13.19
N MET A 227 10.31 -1.11 -13.56
CA MET A 227 10.43 -1.60 -14.93
C MET A 227 9.16 -2.32 -15.42
N LEU A 228 8.52 -3.11 -14.56
CA LEU A 228 7.29 -3.85 -14.90
C LEU A 228 6.06 -2.93 -15.02
N LEU A 229 6.01 -1.87 -14.22
CA LEU A 229 4.93 -0.89 -14.24
C LEU A 229 5.08 0.12 -15.39
N ALA A 230 6.31 0.55 -15.69
CA ALA A 230 6.60 1.47 -16.79
C ALA A 230 6.56 0.80 -18.18
N GLY A 231 6.83 -0.51 -18.25
CA GLY A 231 6.82 -1.28 -19.49
C GLY A 231 5.43 -1.62 -20.05
N GLY A 232 5.40 -1.99 -21.33
CA GLY A 232 4.20 -2.49 -22.02
C GLY A 232 3.85 -3.94 -21.65
N GLU A 233 2.77 -4.50 -22.22
CA GLU A 233 2.33 -5.88 -21.92
C GLU A 233 3.42 -6.95 -22.15
N ALA A 234 4.27 -6.76 -23.16
CA ALA A 234 5.38 -7.66 -23.46
C ALA A 234 6.45 -7.67 -22.34
N ASP A 235 6.62 -6.55 -21.64
CA ASP A 235 7.63 -6.38 -20.59
C ASP A 235 7.16 -6.89 -19.24
N ARG A 236 5.84 -7.10 -19.08
CA ARG A 236 5.22 -7.64 -17.85
C ARG A 236 5.42 -9.15 -17.67
N GLN A 237 6.03 -9.85 -18.63
CA GLN A 237 6.33 -11.29 -18.51
C GLN A 237 7.61 -11.54 -17.69
N VAL A 238 7.47 -11.71 -16.38
CA VAL A 238 8.54 -12.30 -15.54
C VAL A 238 8.47 -13.83 -15.63
N ARG A 239 9.20 -14.44 -16.57
CA ARG A 239 9.33 -15.90 -16.65
C ARG A 239 10.44 -16.37 -15.69
N GLY A 240 10.14 -17.36 -14.83
CA GLY A 240 11.16 -18.07 -14.02
C GLY A 240 11.30 -17.65 -12.55
N GLY A 241 10.28 -17.03 -11.94
CA GLY A 241 10.37 -16.46 -10.60
C GLY A 241 9.60 -17.20 -9.49
N GLU A 242 9.65 -18.53 -9.46
CA GLU A 242 9.00 -19.33 -8.40
C GLU A 242 9.77 -19.31 -7.08
N ASN A 243 11.07 -18.97 -7.10
CA ASN A 243 11.95 -18.88 -5.92
C ASN A 243 12.78 -17.57 -5.94
N ILE A 244 12.12 -16.42 -5.97
CA ILE A 244 12.82 -15.11 -6.06
C ILE A 244 13.51 -14.74 -4.74
N ILE A 245 12.93 -15.13 -3.59
CA ILE A 245 13.46 -14.76 -2.27
C ILE A 245 13.67 -16.04 -1.45
N HIS A 246 14.94 -16.39 -1.21
CA HIS A 246 15.34 -17.43 -0.26
C HIS A 246 15.57 -16.80 1.12
N SER A 247 14.57 -16.12 1.70
CA SER A 247 14.69 -15.57 3.05
C SER A 247 13.89 -16.41 4.04
N SER A 248 14.59 -16.99 5.02
CA SER A 248 14.00 -17.57 6.23
C SER A 248 13.57 -16.51 7.25
N SER A 249 13.88 -15.23 7.02
CA SER A 249 13.54 -14.09 7.87
C SER A 249 12.22 -13.41 7.47
N SER A 250 11.59 -12.73 8.44
CA SER A 250 10.41 -11.89 8.20
C SER A 250 10.73 -10.81 7.17
N VAL A 251 9.87 -10.70 6.17
CA VAL A 251 9.93 -9.69 5.12
C VAL A 251 9.40 -8.36 5.69
N GLY A 252 10.10 -7.25 5.49
CA GLY A 252 9.64 -5.92 5.89
C GLY A 252 8.45 -5.41 5.04
N ASP A 253 7.72 -4.42 5.54
CA ASP A 253 6.46 -3.96 4.93
C ASP A 253 6.61 -3.51 3.47
N GLU A 254 7.70 -2.81 3.13
CA GLU A 254 7.97 -2.38 1.74
C GLU A 254 8.12 -3.57 0.79
N MET A 255 8.89 -4.58 1.19
CA MET A 255 9.09 -5.78 0.37
C MET A 255 7.80 -6.60 0.29
N ALA A 256 7.03 -6.69 1.37
CA ALA A 256 5.71 -7.33 1.35
C ALA A 256 4.77 -6.65 0.36
N HIS A 257 4.77 -5.30 0.33
CA HIS A 257 4.04 -4.52 -0.67
C HIS A 257 4.51 -4.83 -2.10
N TYR A 258 5.82 -4.84 -2.37
CA TYR A 258 6.33 -5.16 -3.71
C TYR A 258 5.98 -6.59 -4.16
N LEU A 259 6.03 -7.57 -3.26
CA LEU A 259 5.62 -8.94 -3.57
C LEU A 259 4.13 -9.03 -3.91
N TYR A 260 3.29 -8.28 -3.19
CA TYR A 260 1.87 -8.18 -3.47
C TYR A 260 1.60 -7.52 -4.84
N VAL A 261 2.30 -6.43 -5.17
CA VAL A 261 2.21 -5.77 -6.49
C VAL A 261 2.66 -6.74 -7.59
N LEU A 262 3.77 -7.46 -7.40
CA LEU A 262 4.25 -8.47 -8.34
C LEU A 262 3.23 -9.59 -8.55
N GLN A 263 2.62 -10.10 -7.47
CA GLN A 263 1.57 -11.11 -7.55
C GLN A 263 0.39 -10.62 -8.39
N THR A 264 -0.03 -9.38 -8.16
CA THR A 264 -1.14 -8.76 -8.90
C THR A 264 -0.81 -8.60 -10.38
N VAL A 265 0.39 -8.11 -10.72
CA VAL A 265 0.85 -8.00 -12.12
C VAL A 265 0.90 -9.37 -12.80
N ARG A 266 1.39 -10.41 -12.10
CA ARG A 266 1.42 -11.79 -12.62
C ARG A 266 0.02 -12.33 -12.89
N LEU A 267 -0.91 -12.12 -11.97
CA LEU A 267 -2.30 -12.54 -12.14
C LEU A 267 -2.96 -11.79 -13.30
N ASN A 268 -2.73 -10.48 -13.42
CA ASN A 268 -3.29 -9.66 -14.49
C ASN A 268 -2.74 -10.01 -15.89
N HIS A 269 -1.61 -10.71 -15.99
CA HIS A 269 -1.18 -11.28 -17.28
C HIS A 269 -2.21 -12.28 -17.86
N LEU A 270 -3.03 -12.90 -17.00
CA LEU A 270 -4.10 -13.80 -17.40
C LEU A 270 -5.33 -13.04 -17.93
N GLU A 271 -5.43 -11.73 -17.71
CA GLU A 271 -6.58 -10.92 -18.11
C GLU A 271 -6.85 -10.98 -19.61
N ALA A 272 -5.80 -10.90 -20.44
CA ALA A 272 -5.94 -10.95 -21.89
C ALA A 272 -6.61 -12.25 -22.34
N ARG A 273 -6.18 -13.39 -21.79
CA ARG A 273 -6.81 -14.70 -22.04
C ARG A 273 -8.21 -14.78 -21.47
N MET A 274 -8.44 -14.23 -20.28
CA MET A 274 -9.74 -14.20 -19.61
C MET A 274 -10.80 -13.42 -20.41
N ARG A 275 -10.40 -12.32 -21.06
CA ARG A 275 -11.28 -11.44 -21.85
C ARG A 275 -11.40 -11.82 -23.32
N THR A 276 -10.58 -12.74 -23.81
CA THR A 276 -10.63 -13.17 -25.21
C THR A 276 -11.64 -14.32 -25.37
N PRO A 277 -12.70 -14.16 -26.19
CA PRO A 277 -13.62 -15.25 -26.49
C PRO A 277 -12.97 -16.28 -27.43
N LEU A 278 -13.48 -17.51 -27.42
CA LEU A 278 -13.04 -18.52 -28.38
C LEU A 278 -13.45 -18.16 -29.82
N ASP A 279 -12.46 -18.09 -30.71
CA ASP A 279 -12.65 -17.93 -32.14
C ASP A 279 -12.74 -19.30 -32.83
N SER A 280 -13.92 -19.59 -33.36
CA SER A 280 -14.18 -20.84 -34.08
C SER A 280 -13.42 -20.94 -35.41
N TYR A 281 -12.87 -19.84 -35.94
CA TYR A 281 -12.07 -19.81 -37.16
C TYR A 281 -10.56 -19.97 -36.91
N ASN A 282 -10.10 -19.82 -35.67
CA ASN A 282 -8.72 -20.05 -35.29
C ASN A 282 -8.39 -21.56 -35.18
N GLN A 283 -7.39 -22.02 -35.96
CA GLN A 283 -7.00 -23.42 -36.02
C GLN A 283 -6.44 -23.94 -34.68
N GLU A 284 -5.58 -23.18 -34.01
CA GLU A 284 -4.95 -23.57 -32.75
C GLU A 284 -5.98 -23.74 -31.63
N GLN A 285 -6.95 -22.83 -31.55
CA GLN A 285 -8.01 -22.90 -30.54
C GLN A 285 -8.95 -24.09 -30.78
N ARG A 286 -9.26 -24.39 -32.05
CA ARG A 286 -10.02 -25.61 -32.41
C ARG A 286 -9.24 -26.86 -32.05
N ASP A 287 -7.94 -26.90 -32.35
CA ASP A 287 -7.10 -28.06 -32.09
C ASP A 287 -6.99 -28.32 -30.58
N MET A 288 -6.87 -27.28 -29.76
CA MET A 288 -6.89 -27.40 -28.30
C MET A 288 -8.23 -27.94 -27.78
N LEU A 289 -9.35 -27.45 -28.32
CA LEU A 289 -10.69 -27.93 -27.96
C LEU A 289 -10.92 -29.39 -28.38
N HIS A 290 -10.44 -29.79 -29.56
CA HIS A 290 -10.46 -31.18 -30.01
C HIS A 290 -9.47 -32.06 -29.22
N GLY A 291 -8.36 -31.50 -28.76
CA GLY A 291 -7.40 -32.17 -27.89
C GLY A 291 -8.03 -32.63 -26.57
N LEU A 292 -8.92 -31.83 -25.98
CA LEU A 292 -9.69 -32.23 -24.79
C LEU A 292 -10.53 -33.49 -25.03
N ARG A 293 -11.19 -33.57 -26.20
CA ARG A 293 -11.97 -34.73 -26.61
C ARG A 293 -11.09 -35.96 -26.77
N GLN A 294 -10.00 -35.84 -27.50
CA GLN A 294 -9.08 -36.95 -27.76
C GLN A 294 -8.39 -37.44 -26.48
N ALA A 295 -8.11 -36.55 -25.53
CA ALA A 295 -7.50 -36.92 -24.25
C ALA A 295 -8.46 -37.70 -23.33
N ALA A 296 -9.78 -37.57 -23.52
CA ALA A 296 -10.78 -38.26 -22.70
C ALA A 296 -11.30 -39.56 -23.34
N PHE A 297 -11.37 -39.61 -24.68
CA PHE A 297 -11.91 -40.74 -25.42
C PHE A 297 -10.84 -41.29 -26.36
N GLU A 298 -10.43 -42.54 -26.13
CA GLU A 298 -9.47 -43.23 -26.98
C GLU A 298 -10.02 -43.39 -28.41
N MET A 299 -9.15 -43.23 -29.42
CA MET A 299 -9.51 -43.41 -30.82
C MET A 299 -9.74 -44.89 -31.13
N GLU A 300 -10.97 -45.38 -31.00
CA GLU A 300 -11.40 -46.44 -31.91
C GLU A 300 -11.38 -45.86 -33.33
N SER A 301 -10.72 -46.56 -34.26
CA SER A 301 -10.30 -46.05 -35.56
C SER A 301 -11.42 -45.35 -36.34
N GLU A 302 -11.42 -44.00 -36.32
CA GLU A 302 -12.33 -43.15 -37.11
C GLU A 302 -12.13 -43.30 -38.64
N SER A 303 -11.14 -44.08 -39.08
CA SER A 303 -10.68 -44.25 -40.46
C SER A 303 -11.68 -44.98 -41.38
N GLY A 304 -12.77 -45.54 -40.84
CA GLY A 304 -13.84 -46.20 -41.62
C GLY A 304 -15.20 -45.49 -41.63
N LEU A 305 -15.37 -44.37 -40.92
CA LEU A 305 -16.68 -43.72 -40.75
C LEU A 305 -16.98 -42.71 -41.87
N SER A 306 -18.27 -42.55 -42.24
CA SER A 306 -18.70 -41.47 -43.14
C SER A 306 -18.58 -40.10 -42.45
N ASN A 307 -18.49 -39.01 -43.24
CA ASN A 307 -18.39 -37.64 -42.71
C ASN A 307 -19.54 -37.29 -41.74
N GLU A 308 -20.75 -37.76 -42.01
CA GLU A 308 -21.92 -37.55 -41.15
C GLU A 308 -21.82 -38.31 -39.83
N ARG A 309 -21.34 -39.56 -39.88
CA ARG A 309 -21.13 -40.38 -38.66
C ARG A 309 -20.03 -39.81 -37.78
N ARG A 310 -18.94 -39.29 -38.36
CA ARG A 310 -17.87 -38.61 -37.60
C ARG A 310 -18.36 -37.34 -36.91
N ARG A 311 -19.15 -36.50 -37.60
CA ARG A 311 -19.75 -35.30 -36.99
C ARG A 311 -20.70 -35.65 -35.84
N SER A 312 -21.52 -36.69 -36.01
CA SER A 312 -22.43 -37.17 -34.96
C SER A 312 -21.68 -37.72 -33.74
N LEU A 313 -20.61 -38.49 -33.96
CA LEU A 313 -19.76 -39.01 -32.88
C LEU A 313 -19.09 -37.87 -32.09
N CYS A 314 -18.48 -36.93 -32.81
CA CYS A 314 -17.85 -35.74 -32.23
C CYS A 314 -18.83 -34.93 -31.36
N ALA A 315 -20.05 -34.69 -31.85
CA ALA A 315 -21.08 -34.02 -31.06
C ALA A 315 -21.53 -34.83 -29.83
N LYS A 316 -21.58 -36.17 -29.91
CA LYS A 316 -21.88 -37.01 -28.74
C LYS A 316 -20.79 -36.95 -27.69
N GLU A 317 -19.52 -36.91 -28.09
CA GLU A 317 -18.39 -36.83 -27.17
C GLU A 317 -18.28 -35.46 -26.50
N PHE A 318 -18.55 -34.37 -27.23
CA PHE A 318 -18.65 -33.05 -26.60
C PHE A 318 -19.84 -32.95 -25.63
N LYS A 319 -20.93 -33.68 -25.89
CA LYS A 319 -22.02 -33.84 -24.92
C LYS A 319 -21.52 -34.55 -23.66
N LYS A 320 -20.78 -35.64 -23.82
CA LYS A 320 -20.19 -36.42 -22.71
C LYS A 320 -19.16 -35.63 -21.90
N LEU A 321 -18.43 -34.72 -22.54
CA LEU A 321 -17.57 -33.74 -21.86
C LEU A 321 -18.36 -32.69 -21.07
N GLY A 322 -19.68 -32.61 -21.26
CA GLY A 322 -20.54 -31.72 -20.51
C GLY A 322 -20.63 -30.29 -21.06
N PHE A 323 -20.35 -30.08 -22.36
CA PHE A 323 -20.67 -28.80 -23.02
C PHE A 323 -22.18 -28.65 -23.18
N SER A 324 -22.68 -27.40 -23.12
CA SER A 324 -24.10 -27.09 -23.31
C SER A 324 -24.49 -27.18 -24.79
N ASN A 325 -23.61 -26.71 -25.68
CA ASN A 325 -23.80 -26.85 -27.12
C ASN A 325 -22.83 -27.88 -27.71
N ASN A 326 -23.34 -29.09 -27.93
CA ASN A 326 -22.51 -30.21 -28.38
C ASN A 326 -22.15 -30.12 -29.88
N SER A 327 -22.91 -29.37 -30.66
CA SER A 327 -22.62 -29.15 -32.09
C SER A 327 -21.62 -28.02 -32.31
N ASN A 328 -21.58 -27.04 -31.40
CA ASN A 328 -20.59 -25.96 -31.39
C ASN A 328 -20.16 -25.64 -29.95
N PRO A 329 -19.25 -26.43 -29.36
CA PRO A 329 -18.77 -26.23 -27.99
C PRO A 329 -18.07 -24.87 -27.77
N GLY A 330 -17.63 -24.22 -28.84
CA GLY A 330 -17.04 -22.88 -28.77
C GLY A 330 -17.98 -21.80 -28.24
N LEU A 331 -19.31 -21.98 -28.38
CA LEU A 331 -20.28 -21.02 -27.87
C LEU A 331 -20.27 -20.90 -26.34
N ASP A 332 -19.98 -21.99 -25.62
CA ASP A 332 -19.85 -21.97 -24.15
C ASP A 332 -18.62 -21.13 -23.70
N LEU A 333 -17.61 -21.00 -24.58
CA LEU A 333 -16.38 -20.24 -24.35
C LEU A 333 -16.39 -18.85 -25.02
N SER A 334 -17.52 -18.46 -25.60
CA SER A 334 -17.71 -17.11 -26.17
C SER A 334 -17.97 -16.04 -25.11
N ARG A 335 -18.46 -16.44 -23.92
CA ARG A 335 -18.71 -15.52 -22.80
C ARG A 335 -17.42 -15.23 -22.06
N CYS A 336 -17.17 -13.95 -21.81
CA CYS A 336 -15.99 -13.47 -21.07
C CYS A 336 -16.44 -12.59 -19.91
N PRO A 337 -15.86 -12.75 -18.70
CA PRO A 337 -14.98 -13.86 -18.29
C PRO A 337 -15.68 -15.23 -18.26
N PRO A 338 -14.96 -16.37 -18.31
CA PRO A 338 -13.49 -16.52 -18.33
C PRO A 338 -12.88 -16.73 -19.74
N GLY A 339 -13.68 -16.76 -20.81
CA GLY A 339 -13.17 -16.85 -22.19
C GLY A 339 -12.18 -18.00 -22.42
N LEU A 340 -11.08 -17.69 -23.12
CA LEU A 340 -10.02 -18.65 -23.44
C LEU A 340 -9.24 -19.16 -22.22
N LEU A 341 -9.23 -18.44 -21.11
CA LEU A 341 -8.57 -18.91 -19.88
C LEU A 341 -9.20 -20.22 -19.36
N ALA A 342 -10.51 -20.41 -19.53
CA ALA A 342 -11.14 -21.69 -19.21
C ALA A 342 -10.61 -22.82 -20.09
N LEU A 343 -10.41 -22.58 -21.39
CA LEU A 343 -9.83 -23.56 -22.29
C LEU A 343 -8.39 -23.94 -21.88
N ASP A 344 -7.57 -22.94 -21.52
CA ASP A 344 -6.20 -23.16 -21.04
C ASP A 344 -6.17 -24.01 -19.78
N THR A 345 -7.02 -23.71 -18.80
CA THR A 345 -7.08 -24.46 -17.54
C THR A 345 -7.56 -25.91 -17.74
N MET A 346 -8.51 -26.14 -18.64
CA MET A 346 -8.96 -27.49 -19.02
C MET A 346 -7.83 -28.26 -19.70
N ALA A 347 -7.13 -27.65 -20.68
CA ALA A 347 -6.03 -28.27 -21.40
C ALA A 347 -4.83 -28.55 -20.49
N TYR A 348 -4.55 -27.64 -19.53
CA TYR A 348 -3.54 -27.85 -18.51
C TYR A 348 -3.87 -29.07 -17.64
N PHE A 349 -5.11 -29.21 -17.17
CA PHE A 349 -5.52 -30.37 -16.38
C PHE A 349 -5.41 -31.69 -17.18
N ALA A 350 -5.88 -31.70 -18.42
CA ALA A 350 -5.84 -32.87 -19.29
C ALA A 350 -4.41 -33.32 -19.61
N SER A 351 -3.48 -32.37 -19.81
CA SER A 351 -2.08 -32.67 -20.13
C SER A 351 -1.24 -33.00 -18.90
N ARG A 352 -1.46 -32.32 -17.77
CA ARG A 352 -0.65 -32.51 -16.55
C ARG A 352 -1.08 -33.73 -15.74
N TYR A 353 -2.38 -34.06 -15.76
CA TYR A 353 -2.97 -35.15 -14.98
C TYR A 353 -3.91 -36.02 -15.85
N PRO A 354 -3.40 -36.67 -16.91
CA PRO A 354 -4.22 -37.36 -17.91
C PRO A 354 -5.10 -38.46 -17.30
N ASP A 355 -4.56 -39.26 -16.37
CA ASP A 355 -5.32 -40.33 -15.72
C ASP A 355 -6.46 -39.80 -14.84
N ALA A 356 -6.24 -38.68 -14.14
CA ALA A 356 -7.26 -38.03 -13.31
C ALA A 356 -8.35 -37.40 -14.18
N TYR A 357 -7.95 -36.76 -15.28
CA TYR A 357 -8.85 -36.17 -16.26
C TYR A 357 -9.75 -37.22 -16.92
N SER A 358 -9.18 -38.26 -17.52
CA SER A 358 -9.93 -39.30 -18.20
C SER A 358 -10.90 -40.02 -17.26
N ARG A 359 -10.43 -40.39 -16.05
CA ARG A 359 -11.27 -41.00 -15.02
C ARG A 359 -12.47 -40.11 -14.67
N PHE A 360 -12.24 -38.81 -14.42
CA PHE A 360 -13.33 -37.88 -14.10
C PHE A 360 -14.37 -37.79 -15.21
N VAL A 361 -13.93 -37.67 -16.47
CA VAL A 361 -14.85 -37.56 -17.62
C VAL A 361 -15.64 -38.84 -17.82
N LEU A 362 -14.99 -40.01 -17.75
CA LEU A 362 -15.64 -41.31 -17.94
C LEU A 362 -16.62 -41.65 -16.81
N GLU A 363 -16.26 -41.36 -15.55
CA GLU A 363 -17.13 -41.58 -14.39
C GLU A 363 -18.40 -40.72 -14.39
N ASN A 364 -18.34 -39.51 -14.99
CA ASN A 364 -19.50 -38.62 -15.05
C ASN A 364 -20.30 -38.81 -16.35
N SER A 365 -19.65 -39.12 -17.47
CA SER A 365 -20.34 -39.32 -18.76
C SER A 365 -21.10 -40.65 -18.88
N SER A 366 -20.79 -41.62 -18.01
CA SER A 366 -21.48 -42.90 -17.92
C SER A 366 -22.66 -42.88 -16.94
N ARG A 367 -22.85 -41.79 -16.19
CA ARG A 367 -23.98 -41.64 -15.27
C ARG A 367 -25.24 -41.28 -16.04
N GLU A 368 -26.31 -41.99 -15.76
CA GLU A 368 -27.66 -41.70 -16.29
C GLU A 368 -28.55 -40.99 -15.25
N ASP A 369 -28.02 -40.75 -14.05
CA ASP A 369 -28.74 -40.06 -12.98
C ASP A 369 -28.61 -38.52 -13.08
N LYS A 370 -29.40 -37.80 -12.28
CA LYS A 370 -29.37 -36.33 -12.23
C LYS A 370 -28.14 -35.78 -11.47
N HIS A 371 -27.18 -36.64 -11.10
CA HIS A 371 -26.00 -36.30 -10.31
C HIS A 371 -24.72 -36.24 -11.15
N GLU A 372 -24.81 -36.32 -12.48
CA GLU A 372 -23.67 -36.07 -13.36
C GLU A 372 -23.07 -34.68 -13.12
N CYS A 373 -21.73 -34.61 -13.03
CA CYS A 373 -20.99 -33.36 -13.02
C CYS A 373 -20.47 -33.07 -14.43
N PRO A 374 -21.06 -32.13 -15.19
CA PRO A 374 -20.60 -31.82 -16.54
C PRO A 374 -19.23 -31.14 -16.46
N PHE A 375 -18.17 -31.82 -16.94
CA PHE A 375 -16.79 -31.34 -16.83
C PHE A 375 -16.63 -29.92 -17.40
N ALA A 376 -16.96 -29.70 -18.68
CA ALA A 376 -16.72 -28.42 -19.35
C ALA A 376 -17.45 -27.25 -18.69
N ARG A 377 -18.74 -27.38 -18.39
CA ARG A 377 -19.52 -26.34 -17.71
C ARG A 377 -19.00 -26.05 -16.29
N SER A 378 -18.61 -27.10 -15.56
CA SER A 378 -18.06 -26.94 -14.20
C SER A 378 -16.69 -26.27 -14.23
N SER A 379 -15.83 -26.62 -15.19
CA SER A 379 -14.53 -25.99 -15.39
C SER A 379 -14.66 -24.52 -15.77
N ILE A 380 -15.53 -24.16 -16.73
CA ILE A 380 -15.79 -22.76 -17.10
C ILE A 380 -16.26 -21.96 -15.87
N GLN A 381 -17.21 -22.50 -15.11
CA GLN A 381 -17.74 -21.83 -13.93
C GLN A 381 -16.71 -21.71 -12.79
N LEU A 382 -15.86 -22.72 -12.60
CA LEU A 382 -14.79 -22.70 -11.60
C LEU A 382 -13.72 -21.66 -11.97
N THR A 383 -13.31 -21.60 -13.23
CA THR A 383 -12.34 -20.60 -13.70
C THR A 383 -12.87 -19.19 -13.50
N LEU A 384 -14.16 -18.94 -13.76
CA LEU A 384 -14.80 -17.66 -13.47
C LEU A 384 -14.72 -17.30 -11.97
N ILE A 385 -15.09 -18.23 -11.08
CA ILE A 385 -15.03 -18.03 -9.63
C ILE A 385 -13.61 -17.70 -9.17
N LEU A 386 -12.61 -18.41 -9.70
CA LEU A 386 -11.21 -18.14 -9.39
C LEU A 386 -10.76 -16.76 -9.88
N CYS A 387 -11.19 -16.33 -11.07
CA CYS A 387 -10.89 -14.98 -11.58
C CYS A 387 -11.43 -13.89 -10.64
N GLU A 388 -12.65 -14.08 -10.11
CA GLU A 388 -13.28 -13.13 -9.19
C GLU A 388 -12.63 -13.14 -7.80
N ILE A 389 -12.35 -14.33 -7.25
CA ILE A 389 -11.68 -14.45 -5.94
C ILE A 389 -10.27 -13.85 -5.99
N LEU A 390 -9.54 -14.10 -7.08
CA LEU A 390 -8.18 -13.61 -7.29
C LEU A 390 -8.11 -12.20 -7.90
N ARG A 391 -9.27 -11.59 -8.21
CA ARG A 391 -9.38 -10.21 -8.70
C ARG A 391 -8.57 -9.94 -9.98
N ILE A 392 -8.57 -10.91 -10.89
CA ILE A 392 -7.84 -10.81 -12.16
C ILE A 392 -8.40 -9.67 -13.01
N GLY A 393 -7.54 -8.73 -13.39
CA GLY A 393 -7.88 -7.55 -14.19
C GLY A 393 -8.30 -6.32 -13.39
N GLU A 394 -8.30 -6.39 -12.04
CA GLU A 394 -8.47 -5.18 -11.23
C GLU A 394 -7.17 -4.36 -11.20
N PRO A 395 -7.23 -3.02 -11.39
CA PRO A 395 -6.08 -2.15 -11.24
C PRO A 395 -5.67 -2.07 -9.76
N LEU A 396 -4.38 -1.86 -9.49
CA LEU A 396 -3.80 -1.78 -8.14
C LEU A 396 -4.55 -0.79 -7.21
N ALA A 397 -5.05 0.32 -7.78
CA ALA A 397 -5.85 1.33 -7.09
C ALA A 397 -7.28 0.93 -6.70
N GLY A 398 -7.80 -0.16 -7.24
CA GLY A 398 -9.15 -0.65 -6.96
C GLY A 398 -9.24 -1.55 -5.73
N ILE A 399 -8.11 -2.13 -5.29
CA ILE A 399 -8.12 -3.26 -4.35
C ILE A 399 -8.29 -2.80 -2.89
N LEU A 400 -7.89 -1.57 -2.56
CA LEU A 400 -8.13 -0.95 -1.25
C LEU A 400 -9.59 -0.55 -1.03
N LEU A 401 -10.37 -0.37 -2.11
CA LEU A 401 -11.78 0.04 -2.06
C LEU A 401 -12.77 -1.12 -2.24
N SER A 402 -12.33 -2.29 -2.70
CA SER A 402 -13.23 -3.40 -3.05
C SER A 402 -13.41 -4.46 -1.95
N LEU A 403 -12.81 -4.27 -0.76
CA LEU A 403 -13.05 -5.13 0.41
C LEU A 403 -14.50 -5.08 0.94
N LEU A 404 -15.36 -4.20 0.42
CA LEU A 404 -16.72 -4.03 0.93
C LEU A 404 -17.86 -4.51 0.05
N VAL A 405 -17.69 -4.83 -1.24
CA VAL A 405 -18.85 -5.27 -2.04
C VAL A 405 -18.43 -6.18 -3.19
N VAL A 406 -18.57 -7.50 -3.02
CA VAL A 406 -19.01 -8.38 -4.11
C VAL A 406 -19.95 -9.43 -3.54
N ASP A 407 -21.20 -9.03 -3.34
CA ASP A 407 -22.34 -9.92 -3.48
C ASP A 407 -23.09 -9.43 -4.71
N LEU A 408 -23.03 -10.17 -5.83
CA LEU A 408 -24.17 -10.29 -6.74
C LEU A 408 -23.93 -11.37 -7.80
N VAL A 409 -24.84 -12.34 -7.73
CA VAL A 409 -25.30 -13.28 -8.75
C VAL A 409 -24.27 -14.22 -9.36
N LEU A 410 -24.26 -15.47 -8.87
CA LEU A 410 -23.95 -16.61 -9.73
C LEU A 410 -24.85 -17.80 -9.38
N SER A 411 -25.67 -18.16 -10.36
CA SER A 411 -26.59 -19.29 -10.35
C SER A 411 -25.82 -20.61 -10.48
N LEU A 412 -25.76 -21.37 -9.39
CA LEU A 412 -25.79 -22.84 -9.26
C LEU A 412 -25.38 -23.15 -7.81
N LYS A 413 -26.32 -23.69 -7.01
CA LYS A 413 -26.19 -23.85 -5.54
C LYS A 413 -24.92 -24.60 -5.08
N VAL A 414 -24.41 -25.51 -5.92
CA VAL A 414 -23.15 -26.25 -5.69
C VAL A 414 -21.93 -25.33 -5.85
N MET A 415 -21.87 -24.51 -6.90
CA MET A 415 -20.71 -23.64 -7.14
C MET A 415 -20.61 -22.50 -6.13
N GLN A 416 -21.72 -22.11 -5.51
CA GLN A 416 -21.70 -21.20 -4.36
C GLN A 416 -21.03 -21.81 -3.13
N VAL A 417 -21.26 -23.11 -2.87
CA VAL A 417 -20.53 -23.83 -1.81
C VAL A 417 -19.04 -23.88 -2.14
N VAL A 418 -18.69 -24.22 -3.39
CA VAL A 418 -17.28 -24.28 -3.82
C VAL A 418 -16.58 -22.93 -3.65
N ARG A 419 -17.23 -21.83 -4.04
CA ARG A 419 -16.73 -20.46 -3.79
C ARG A 419 -16.45 -20.25 -2.30
N GLU A 420 -17.42 -20.58 -1.44
CA GLU A 420 -17.28 -20.39 0.00
C GLU A 420 -16.16 -21.25 0.61
N GLN A 421 -16.00 -22.50 0.18
CA GLN A 421 -14.89 -23.37 0.60
C GLN A 421 -13.54 -22.75 0.26
N ILE A 422 -13.38 -22.21 -0.96
CA ILE A 422 -12.14 -21.57 -1.41
C ILE A 422 -11.90 -20.29 -0.61
N THR A 423 -12.89 -19.40 -0.51
CA THR A 423 -12.77 -18.12 0.20
C THR A 423 -12.41 -18.32 1.67
N ARG A 424 -13.14 -19.16 2.42
CA ARG A 424 -12.84 -19.45 3.83
C ARG A 424 -11.45 -20.06 4.00
N THR A 425 -11.03 -20.91 3.07
CA THR A 425 -9.68 -21.50 3.11
C THR A 425 -8.60 -20.43 2.89
N LEU A 426 -8.76 -19.55 1.92
CA LEU A 426 -7.81 -18.46 1.65
C LEU A 426 -7.72 -17.45 2.80
N SER A 427 -8.83 -17.16 3.49
CA SER A 427 -8.84 -16.32 4.70
C SER A 427 -7.92 -16.86 5.81
N SER A 428 -7.66 -18.17 5.82
CA SER A 428 -6.73 -18.81 6.76
C SER A 428 -5.25 -18.76 6.33
N LYS A 429 -4.93 -18.02 5.26
CA LYS A 429 -3.57 -17.75 4.72
C LYS A 429 -2.68 -19.00 4.62
N PRO A 430 -3.08 -20.02 3.82
CA PRO A 430 -2.27 -21.22 3.64
C PRO A 430 -0.93 -20.88 2.95
N THR A 431 0.17 -21.44 3.44
CA THR A 431 1.53 -21.18 2.95
C THR A 431 1.98 -22.12 1.83
N SER A 432 1.18 -23.14 1.48
CA SER A 432 1.47 -24.07 0.39
C SER A 432 0.20 -24.61 -0.25
N LEU A 433 0.32 -25.10 -1.49
CA LEU A 433 -0.81 -25.71 -2.21
C LEU A 433 -1.31 -26.99 -1.52
N GLU A 434 -0.43 -27.76 -0.90
CA GLU A 434 -0.82 -28.97 -0.14
C GLU A 434 -1.61 -28.60 1.14
N LEU A 435 -1.20 -27.55 1.86
CA LEU A 435 -1.97 -27.06 3.01
C LEU A 435 -3.33 -26.50 2.59
N PHE A 436 -3.37 -25.78 1.46
CA PHE A 436 -4.63 -25.32 0.87
C PHE A 436 -5.55 -26.51 0.55
N LYS A 437 -5.03 -27.53 -0.15
CA LYS A 437 -5.77 -28.76 -0.50
C LYS A 437 -6.31 -29.48 0.74
N ASN A 438 -5.49 -29.66 1.77
CA ASN A 438 -5.91 -30.31 3.01
C ASN A 438 -7.03 -29.53 3.72
N LYS A 439 -6.94 -28.20 3.78
CA LYS A 439 -7.97 -27.34 4.39
C LYS A 439 -9.27 -27.33 3.59
N VAL A 440 -9.21 -27.23 2.26
CA VAL A 440 -10.40 -27.30 1.40
C VAL A 440 -11.12 -28.64 1.57
N ASN A 441 -10.36 -29.76 1.62
CA ASN A 441 -10.93 -31.08 1.82
C ASN A 441 -11.57 -31.27 3.20
N ALA A 442 -10.99 -30.65 4.24
CA ALA A 442 -11.58 -30.65 5.58
C ALA A 442 -12.89 -29.86 5.65
N LEU A 443 -13.00 -28.74 4.93
CA LEU A 443 -14.22 -27.94 4.80
C LEU A 443 -15.22 -28.56 3.80
N ASN A 444 -15.64 -29.80 4.04
CA ASN A 444 -16.60 -30.50 3.17
C ASN A 444 -18.01 -29.88 3.22
N TYR A 445 -18.92 -30.36 2.35
CA TYR A 445 -20.29 -29.84 2.26
C TYR A 445 -21.05 -29.86 3.59
N SER A 446 -20.88 -30.90 4.42
CA SER A 446 -21.55 -31.00 5.71
C SER A 446 -21.05 -29.96 6.71
N GLU A 447 -19.74 -29.68 6.71
CA GLU A 447 -19.16 -28.62 7.54
C GLU A 447 -19.62 -27.24 7.07
N ILE A 448 -19.68 -26.98 5.76
CA ILE A 448 -20.26 -25.73 5.23
C ILE A 448 -21.73 -25.59 5.62
N LEU A 449 -22.53 -26.65 5.55
CA LEU A 449 -23.92 -26.61 5.98
C LEU A 449 -24.05 -26.33 7.48
N LYS A 450 -23.22 -26.96 8.33
CA LYS A 450 -23.20 -26.69 9.77
C LYS A 450 -22.88 -25.23 10.03
N LEU A 451 -21.83 -24.69 9.37
CA LEU A 451 -21.46 -23.29 9.50
C LEU A 451 -22.60 -22.35 9.09
N ARG A 452 -23.22 -22.58 7.93
CA ARG A 452 -24.39 -21.80 7.47
C ARG A 452 -25.58 -21.91 8.41
N GLN A 453 -25.82 -23.08 8.98
CA GLN A 453 -26.91 -23.29 9.92
C GLN A 453 -26.66 -22.55 11.23
N THR A 454 -25.46 -22.62 11.78
CA THR A 454 -25.04 -21.85 12.95
C THR A 454 -25.14 -20.35 12.68
N GLU A 455 -24.66 -19.90 11.52
CA GLU A 455 -24.74 -18.49 11.10
C GLU A 455 -26.19 -18.02 10.94
N ARG A 456 -27.08 -18.83 10.36
CA ARG A 456 -28.50 -18.50 10.21
C ARG A 456 -29.24 -18.48 11.54
N LEU A 457 -29.02 -19.46 12.42
CA LEU A 457 -29.64 -19.47 13.76
C LEU A 457 -29.22 -18.22 14.54
N HIS A 458 -27.92 -17.90 14.49
CA HIS A 458 -27.40 -16.70 15.11
C HIS A 458 -27.95 -15.41 14.47
N GLN A 459 -28.17 -15.41 13.16
CA GLN A 459 -28.79 -14.29 12.44
C GLN A 459 -30.27 -14.13 12.80
N GLU A 460 -31.03 -15.21 12.94
CA GLU A 460 -32.45 -15.17 13.36
C GLU A 460 -32.59 -14.66 14.81
N GLU A 461 -31.73 -15.12 15.72
CA GLU A 461 -31.69 -14.62 17.11
C GLU A 461 -31.36 -13.12 17.17
N THR A 462 -30.37 -12.67 16.40
CA THR A 462 -29.93 -11.26 16.38
C THR A 462 -30.91 -10.30 15.69
N LEU A 463 -31.87 -10.81 14.92
CA LEU A 463 -32.91 -10.02 14.24
C LEU A 463 -34.26 -10.02 14.98
N SER A 464 -34.38 -10.70 16.13
CA SER A 464 -35.61 -10.68 16.92
C SER A 464 -35.93 -9.26 17.44
N PRO A 465 -37.21 -8.85 17.55
CA PRO A 465 -37.57 -7.49 17.97
C PRO A 465 -36.95 -7.03 19.31
N PRO A 466 -36.92 -7.85 20.38
CA PRO A 466 -36.27 -7.47 21.64
C PRO A 466 -34.77 -7.24 21.50
N VAL A 467 -34.09 -8.02 20.64
CA VAL A 467 -32.65 -7.87 20.39
C VAL A 467 -32.36 -6.63 19.55
N LEU A 468 -33.23 -6.28 18.60
CA LEU A 468 -33.13 -5.02 17.86
C LEU A 468 -33.35 -3.80 18.76
N GLU A 469 -34.30 -3.85 19.69
CA GLU A 469 -34.50 -2.79 20.70
C GLU A 469 -33.27 -2.65 21.60
N LEU A 470 -32.72 -3.78 22.06
CA LEU A 470 -31.48 -3.78 22.83
C LEU A 470 -30.31 -3.20 22.03
N LYS A 471 -30.18 -3.54 20.73
CA LYS A 471 -29.16 -3.02 19.83
C LYS A 471 -29.21 -1.49 19.75
N GLU A 472 -30.39 -0.91 19.55
CA GLU A 472 -30.56 0.55 19.50
C GLU A 472 -30.26 1.22 20.85
N ARG A 473 -30.59 0.55 21.96
CA ARG A 473 -30.29 1.07 23.30
C ARG A 473 -28.79 1.06 23.66
N LEU A 474 -28.04 0.06 23.18
CA LEU A 474 -26.59 -0.07 23.43
C LEU A 474 -25.75 0.83 22.51
N LYS A 475 -26.27 1.17 21.32
CA LYS A 475 -25.54 1.92 20.29
C LYS A 475 -24.90 3.22 20.78
N PRO A 476 -25.54 4.10 21.59
CA PRO A 476 -24.93 5.34 22.05
C PRO A 476 -23.71 5.11 22.96
N GLU A 477 -23.78 4.11 23.85
CA GLU A 477 -22.69 3.77 24.77
C GLU A 477 -21.47 3.24 24.02
N LEU A 478 -21.69 2.35 23.04
CA LEU A 478 -20.62 1.81 22.22
C LEU A 478 -20.03 2.86 21.26
N LEU A 479 -20.86 3.77 20.74
CA LEU A 479 -20.35 4.92 19.99
C LEU A 479 -19.45 5.80 20.84
N GLU A 480 -19.81 6.05 22.10
CA GLU A 480 -18.96 6.81 23.03
C GLU A 480 -17.63 6.09 23.30
N LEU A 481 -17.65 4.75 23.42
CA LEU A 481 -16.42 3.96 23.54
C LEU A 481 -15.52 4.12 22.30
N ILE A 482 -16.09 4.11 21.09
CA ILE A 482 -15.34 4.37 19.85
C ILE A 482 -14.80 5.81 19.86
N ARG A 483 -15.59 6.81 20.29
CA ARG A 483 -15.13 8.22 20.40
C ARG A 483 -13.92 8.33 21.32
N GLN A 484 -13.95 7.68 22.48
CA GLN A 484 -12.83 7.64 23.42
C GLN A 484 -11.61 6.94 22.81
N GLN A 485 -11.82 5.84 22.08
CA GLN A 485 -10.74 5.17 21.36
C GLN A 485 -10.10 6.09 20.33
N ARG A 486 -10.88 6.85 19.55
CA ARG A 486 -10.36 7.78 18.54
C ARG A 486 -9.53 8.89 19.18
N LEU A 487 -10.03 9.49 20.26
CA LEU A 487 -9.29 10.50 21.02
C LEU A 487 -7.99 9.93 21.58
N ASN A 488 -8.03 8.73 22.15
CA ASN A 488 -6.84 8.03 22.61
C ASN A 488 -5.85 7.78 21.47
N ARG A 489 -6.32 7.37 20.28
CA ARG A 489 -5.45 7.18 19.11
C ARG A 489 -4.77 8.48 18.67
N LEU A 490 -5.49 9.59 18.63
CA LEU A 490 -4.88 10.91 18.39
C LEU A 490 -3.85 11.25 19.47
N CYS A 491 -4.13 10.95 20.75
CA CYS A 491 -3.20 11.19 21.86
C CYS A 491 -1.94 10.33 21.78
N HIS A 492 -2.03 9.09 21.28
CA HIS A 492 -0.86 8.27 20.99
C HIS A 492 -0.04 8.95 19.89
N GLY A 493 -0.68 9.31 18.78
CA GLY A 493 -0.06 9.95 17.63
C GLY A 493 0.26 8.98 16.51
N THR A 494 0.72 9.52 15.39
CA THR A 494 1.01 8.74 14.17
C THR A 494 2.15 9.39 13.38
N LEU A 495 2.97 8.53 12.77
CA LEU A 495 3.98 8.93 11.79
C LEU A 495 3.31 9.13 10.43
N PHE A 496 3.59 10.27 9.81
CA PHE A 496 3.12 10.63 8.49
C PHE A 496 4.31 10.84 7.57
N ARG A 497 4.15 10.49 6.30
CA ARG A 497 5.12 10.90 5.28
C ARG A 497 4.97 12.39 5.01
N LYS A 498 6.09 13.10 4.94
CA LYS A 498 6.08 14.51 4.56
C LYS A 498 5.66 14.61 3.10
N ILE A 499 4.74 15.52 2.81
CA ILE A 499 4.22 15.76 1.47
C ILE A 499 5.31 16.52 0.70
N SER A 500 6.24 15.76 0.13
CA SER A 500 7.36 16.28 -0.63
C SER A 500 7.11 16.07 -2.12
N SER A 501 7.57 17.01 -2.95
CA SER A 501 7.70 16.77 -4.39
C SER A 501 8.79 15.73 -4.71
N ARG A 502 9.53 15.27 -3.70
CA ARG A 502 10.67 14.35 -3.83
C ARG A 502 10.26 12.91 -3.57
N ARG A 503 10.74 11.99 -4.41
CA ARG A 503 10.36 10.57 -4.38
C ARG A 503 11.09 9.73 -3.33
N ARG A 504 12.15 10.23 -2.66
CA ARG A 504 13.00 9.38 -1.79
C ARG A 504 13.32 9.85 -0.39
N GLN A 505 12.94 11.06 -0.02
CA GLN A 505 12.96 11.40 1.39
C GLN A 505 11.65 10.94 2.01
N ASP A 506 11.65 9.71 2.52
CA ASP A 506 10.74 9.27 3.58
C ASP A 506 11.06 10.05 4.87
N LYS A 507 11.13 11.39 4.79
CA LYS A 507 11.14 12.24 5.97
C LYS A 507 9.77 12.06 6.61
N LEU A 508 9.78 11.32 7.71
CA LEU A 508 8.60 11.12 8.52
C LEU A 508 8.47 12.32 9.46
N TRP A 509 7.22 12.71 9.70
CA TRP A 509 6.89 13.65 10.73
C TRP A 509 5.83 13.02 11.62
N TYR A 510 5.88 13.33 12.91
CA TYR A 510 4.96 12.78 13.87
C TYR A 510 3.95 13.83 14.26
N CYS A 511 2.70 13.42 14.42
CA CYS A 511 1.64 14.27 14.91
C CYS A 511 0.87 13.55 16.01
N ARG A 512 0.60 14.25 17.11
CA ARG A 512 -0.19 13.73 18.24
C ARG A 512 -0.99 14.82 18.93
N LEU A 513 -2.06 14.42 19.58
CA LEU A 513 -2.87 15.27 20.44
C LEU A 513 -2.32 15.25 21.87
N SER A 514 -2.39 16.39 22.55
CA SER A 514 -2.11 16.48 23.99
C SER A 514 -3.15 15.68 24.80
N PRO A 515 -2.78 15.03 25.93
CA PRO A 515 -3.72 14.23 26.73
C PRO A 515 -4.98 14.97 27.24
N ASN A 516 -4.95 16.31 27.29
CA ASN A 516 -6.11 17.13 27.67
C ASN A 516 -7.01 17.50 26.47
N HIS A 517 -6.69 17.01 25.27
CA HIS A 517 -7.38 17.24 24.00
C HIS A 517 -7.42 18.70 23.53
N LYS A 518 -6.47 19.55 23.97
CA LYS A 518 -6.48 20.99 23.66
C LYS A 518 -5.45 21.44 22.63
N VAL A 519 -4.38 20.70 22.40
CA VAL A 519 -3.28 21.10 21.50
C VAL A 519 -2.83 19.91 20.67
N LEU A 520 -2.74 20.09 19.35
CA LEU A 520 -2.05 19.18 18.44
C LEU A 520 -0.58 19.56 18.36
N HIS A 521 0.29 18.59 18.61
CA HIS A 521 1.74 18.71 18.56
C HIS A 521 2.27 17.96 17.34
N TYR A 522 3.21 18.54 16.62
CA TYR A 522 3.84 17.87 15.51
C TYR A 522 5.28 18.32 15.26
N GLY A 523 6.03 17.54 14.49
CA GLY A 523 7.42 17.82 14.15
C GLY A 523 8.04 16.72 13.31
N ASP A 524 9.15 17.04 12.65
CA ASP A 524 9.93 16.06 11.89
C ASP A 524 10.61 15.04 12.84
N VAL A 525 10.74 13.78 12.41
CA VAL A 525 11.33 12.70 13.21
C VAL A 525 12.36 11.90 12.38
N GLU A 526 13.45 11.48 13.02
CA GLU A 526 14.46 10.61 12.41
C GLU A 526 13.95 9.15 12.32
N GLU A 527 14.34 8.41 11.26
CA GLU A 527 13.84 7.06 10.92
C GLU A 527 13.88 6.02 12.06
N GLN A 528 14.71 6.21 13.09
CA GLN A 528 14.89 5.25 14.19
C GLN A 528 13.97 5.48 15.41
N THR A 529 13.17 6.55 15.44
CA THR A 529 12.36 6.91 16.62
C THR A 529 10.88 6.62 16.38
N GLU A 530 10.35 5.50 16.90
CA GLU A 530 8.95 5.11 16.68
C GLU A 530 7.94 6.02 17.40
N THR A 531 8.28 6.56 18.58
CA THR A 531 7.37 7.42 19.37
C THR A 531 8.10 8.57 20.08
N PRO A 532 8.14 9.78 19.51
CA PRO A 532 8.76 10.94 20.16
C PRO A 532 7.94 11.40 21.38
N SER A 533 8.63 11.95 22.39
CA SER A 533 7.95 12.60 23.50
C SER A 533 7.20 13.86 23.02
N ILE A 534 6.17 14.27 23.74
CA ILE A 534 5.36 15.43 23.32
C ILE A 534 6.17 16.74 23.35
N GLU A 535 7.23 16.80 24.17
CA GLU A 535 8.16 17.92 24.27
C GLU A 535 9.13 18.00 23.09
N ALA A 536 9.43 16.87 22.43
CA ALA A 536 10.32 16.83 21.26
C ALA A 536 9.64 17.40 20.00
N LEU A 537 8.31 17.51 19.99
CA LEU A 537 7.52 18.06 18.89
C LEU A 537 7.48 19.58 19.00
N GLN A 538 8.14 20.24 18.04
CA GLN A 538 8.41 21.67 18.06
C GLN A 538 7.16 22.52 17.75
N GLU A 539 6.30 22.02 16.85
CA GLU A 539 5.16 22.77 16.31
C GLU A 539 3.85 22.43 17.04
N LYS A 540 2.95 23.42 17.14
CA LYS A 540 1.72 23.32 17.95
C LYS A 540 0.54 24.05 17.30
N ILE A 541 -0.60 23.38 17.25
CA ILE A 541 -1.90 23.97 16.84
C ILE A 541 -2.88 23.81 18.00
N PRO A 542 -3.38 24.90 18.61
CA PRO A 542 -4.49 24.83 19.55
C PRO A 542 -5.74 24.27 18.84
N VAL A 543 -6.40 23.29 19.46
CA VAL A 543 -7.61 22.67 18.89
C VAL A 543 -8.73 23.69 18.69
N ALA A 544 -8.79 24.71 19.55
CA ALA A 544 -9.75 25.82 19.43
C ALA A 544 -9.57 26.65 18.16
N ASP A 545 -8.38 26.65 17.56
CA ASP A 545 -8.07 27.42 16.33
C ASP A 545 -8.38 26.61 15.06
N ILE A 546 -8.74 25.32 15.20
CA ILE A 546 -9.09 24.46 14.08
C ILE A 546 -10.50 24.81 13.59
N LYS A 547 -10.61 25.18 12.32
CA LYS A 547 -11.89 25.51 11.68
C LYS A 547 -12.57 24.28 11.10
N ASN A 548 -11.82 23.52 10.32
CA ASN A 548 -12.37 22.39 9.58
C ASN A 548 -11.30 21.37 9.18
N VAL A 549 -11.75 20.16 8.93
CA VAL A 549 -10.97 19.11 8.26
C VAL A 549 -11.54 18.91 6.86
N VAL A 550 -10.69 18.97 5.86
CA VAL A 550 -11.05 18.69 4.46
C VAL A 550 -10.33 17.43 3.99
N THR A 551 -10.88 16.74 3.01
CA THR A 551 -10.37 15.45 2.52
C THR A 551 -10.29 15.41 1.00
N GLY A 552 -9.38 14.59 0.48
CA GLY A 552 -9.18 14.35 -0.94
C GLY A 552 -8.96 15.60 -1.77
N LYS A 553 -9.73 15.77 -2.85
CA LYS A 553 -9.59 16.89 -3.80
C LYS A 553 -9.78 18.29 -3.18
N ASP A 554 -10.44 18.36 -2.02
CA ASP A 554 -10.72 19.62 -1.35
C ASP A 554 -9.52 20.13 -0.53
N CYS A 555 -8.53 19.26 -0.29
CA CYS A 555 -7.27 19.60 0.36
C CYS A 555 -6.46 20.60 -0.47
N PRO A 556 -5.90 21.67 0.12
CA PRO A 556 -5.13 22.69 -0.62
C PRO A 556 -3.98 22.12 -1.44
N HIS A 557 -3.19 21.22 -0.84
CA HIS A 557 -2.06 20.54 -1.48
C HIS A 557 -2.44 19.60 -2.64
N MET A 558 -3.73 19.27 -2.79
CA MET A 558 -4.25 18.46 -3.91
C MET A 558 -4.75 19.33 -5.08
N LYS A 559 -5.03 20.62 -4.86
CA LYS A 559 -5.52 21.54 -5.89
C LYS A 559 -4.42 22.08 -6.81
N GLU A 560 -3.18 22.13 -6.34
CA GLU A 560 -2.04 22.67 -7.09
C GLU A 560 -1.47 21.69 -8.13
N ASN A 561 -1.71 20.38 -7.96
CA ASN A 561 -1.07 19.31 -8.75
C ASN A 561 -2.04 18.62 -9.74
N LYS A 562 -2.69 19.40 -10.61
CA LYS A 562 -3.83 18.96 -11.46
C LYS A 562 -3.55 17.90 -12.55
N GLY A 563 -2.38 17.26 -12.60
CA GLY A 563 -2.00 16.39 -13.73
C GLY A 563 -1.32 15.05 -13.45
N LYS A 564 -0.89 14.75 -12.22
CA LYS A 564 -0.01 13.57 -11.96
C LYS A 564 -0.31 12.75 -10.68
N GLN A 565 -1.33 13.08 -9.90
CA GLN A 565 -1.61 12.40 -8.63
C GLN A 565 -2.44 11.12 -8.86
N THR A 566 -1.97 9.99 -8.34
CA THR A 566 -2.69 8.70 -8.37
C THR A 566 -3.96 8.80 -7.52
N LYS A 567 -5.07 8.20 -7.98
CA LYS A 567 -6.36 8.16 -7.25
C LYS A 567 -6.19 7.70 -5.79
N GLU A 568 -5.31 6.74 -5.53
CA GLU A 568 -5.00 6.23 -4.20
C GLU A 568 -4.54 7.30 -3.21
N VAL A 569 -3.69 8.25 -3.65
CA VAL A 569 -3.17 9.31 -2.79
C VAL A 569 -4.28 10.29 -2.42
N LEU A 570 -5.17 10.60 -3.37
CA LEU A 570 -6.33 11.45 -3.12
C LEU A 570 -7.26 10.83 -2.06
N ASP A 571 -7.45 9.51 -2.09
CA ASP A 571 -8.34 8.81 -1.15
C ASP A 571 -7.76 8.73 0.28
N LEU A 572 -6.48 9.10 0.48
CA LEU A 572 -5.77 9.12 1.76
C LEU A 572 -5.39 10.52 2.25
N ALA A 573 -5.67 11.54 1.46
CA ALA A 573 -5.30 12.93 1.75
C ALA A 573 -6.33 13.62 2.64
N PHE A 574 -5.87 14.29 3.69
CA PHE A 574 -6.71 15.18 4.51
C PHE A 574 -5.92 16.39 4.98
N SER A 575 -6.60 17.50 5.28
CA SER A 575 -5.96 18.72 5.77
C SER A 575 -6.76 19.34 6.90
N ILE A 576 -6.05 19.84 7.91
CA ILE A 576 -6.59 20.64 9.00
C ILE A 576 -6.42 22.11 8.61
N THR A 577 -7.52 22.86 8.56
CA THR A 577 -7.52 24.31 8.30
C THR A 577 -7.66 25.07 9.61
N TYR A 578 -6.81 26.08 9.85
CA TYR A 578 -6.78 26.83 11.11
C TYR A 578 -6.60 28.35 10.89
N ASP A 579 -6.82 29.15 11.94
CA ASP A 579 -7.14 30.60 11.83
C ASP A 579 -5.98 31.55 11.46
N VAL A 580 -4.74 31.06 11.41
CA VAL A 580 -3.59 31.89 11.02
C VAL A 580 -3.48 31.86 9.50
N GLU A 581 -3.78 32.97 8.82
CA GLU A 581 -3.42 33.27 7.41
C GLU A 581 -3.53 32.12 6.38
N GLU A 582 -4.72 31.57 6.15
CA GLU A 582 -4.97 30.52 5.13
C GLU A 582 -4.06 29.27 5.23
N TYR A 583 -3.34 29.08 6.33
CA TYR A 583 -2.48 27.92 6.53
C TYR A 583 -3.31 26.66 6.79
N SER A 584 -2.89 25.57 6.14
CA SER A 584 -3.45 24.25 6.33
C SER A 584 -2.33 23.27 6.70
N LEU A 585 -2.53 22.49 7.75
CA LEU A 585 -1.66 21.35 8.03
C LEU A 585 -2.14 20.18 7.16
N ASN A 586 -1.28 19.76 6.23
CA ASN A 586 -1.61 18.78 5.21
C ASN A 586 -1.10 17.39 5.60
N PHE A 587 -1.93 16.37 5.37
CA PHE A 587 -1.65 14.99 5.70
C PHE A 587 -1.90 14.09 4.50
N ILE A 588 -1.06 13.06 4.38
CA ILE A 588 -1.33 11.87 3.57
C ILE A 588 -1.18 10.69 4.52
N ALA A 589 -2.29 9.99 4.79
CA ALA A 589 -2.26 8.83 5.64
C ALA A 589 -1.45 7.68 5.01
N SER A 590 -0.72 6.92 5.83
CA SER A 590 -0.01 5.70 5.42
C SER A 590 -0.95 4.59 4.98
N SER A 591 -2.16 4.57 5.53
CA SER A 591 -3.17 3.56 5.25
C SER A 591 -4.58 4.14 5.32
N ARG A 592 -5.53 3.43 4.72
CA ARG A 592 -6.95 3.75 4.83
C ARG A 592 -7.43 3.70 6.29
N THR A 593 -6.88 2.81 7.10
CA THR A 593 -7.18 2.72 8.53
C THR A 593 -6.76 3.99 9.26
N ASP A 594 -5.53 4.46 9.04
CA ASP A 594 -5.03 5.69 9.68
C ASP A 594 -5.84 6.90 9.24
N PHE A 595 -6.19 6.96 7.94
CA PHE A 595 -7.09 7.99 7.41
C PHE A 595 -8.42 8.03 8.17
N CYS A 596 -9.09 6.88 8.31
CA CYS A 596 -10.36 6.79 9.02
C CYS A 596 -10.23 7.17 10.50
N LEU A 597 -9.19 6.66 11.19
CA LEU A 597 -8.95 6.94 12.61
C LEU A 597 -8.72 8.44 12.86
N TRP A 598 -7.90 9.08 12.02
CA TRP A 598 -7.59 10.50 12.15
C TRP A 598 -8.77 11.40 11.79
N THR A 599 -9.44 11.15 10.67
CA THR A 599 -10.59 11.96 10.25
C THR A 599 -11.77 11.85 11.22
N ASP A 600 -12.05 10.65 11.73
CA ASP A 600 -13.06 10.47 12.79
C ASP A 600 -12.63 11.14 14.09
N GLY A 601 -11.39 10.95 14.55
CA GLY A 601 -10.90 11.56 15.79
C GLY A 601 -10.94 13.09 15.75
N LEU A 602 -10.54 13.68 14.61
CA LEU A 602 -10.64 15.13 14.42
C LEU A 602 -12.10 15.59 14.35
N SER A 603 -12.99 14.80 13.74
CA SER A 603 -14.43 15.08 13.74
C SER A 603 -14.98 15.07 15.16
N VAL A 604 -14.57 14.12 15.99
CA VAL A 604 -14.93 14.05 17.43
C VAL A 604 -14.44 15.29 18.18
N LEU A 605 -13.20 15.73 17.96
CA LEU A 605 -12.63 16.95 18.55
C LEU A 605 -13.41 18.20 18.18
N LEU A 606 -13.92 18.26 16.95
CA LEU A 606 -14.73 19.37 16.44
C LEU A 606 -16.23 19.25 16.81
N GLY A 607 -16.61 18.27 17.63
CA GLY A 607 -18.01 18.05 18.01
C GLY A 607 -18.89 17.53 16.87
N LYS A 608 -18.31 16.99 15.80
CA LYS A 608 -19.01 16.38 14.67
C LYS A 608 -19.23 14.88 14.90
N GLU A 609 -20.12 14.31 14.11
CA GLU A 609 -20.31 12.85 14.05
C GLU A 609 -19.18 12.20 13.26
N MET A 610 -18.82 10.97 13.66
CA MET A 610 -17.91 10.11 12.89
C MET A 610 -18.68 9.53 11.71
N SER A 611 -18.02 9.37 10.56
CA SER A 611 -18.68 8.87 9.35
C SER A 611 -17.83 7.89 8.56
N SER A 612 -16.68 7.46 9.10
CA SER A 612 -15.81 6.53 8.39
C SER A 612 -16.41 5.11 8.33
N GLU A 613 -16.06 4.38 7.28
CA GLU A 613 -16.38 2.95 7.14
C GLU A 613 -15.81 2.13 8.31
N SER A 614 -14.65 2.53 8.85
CA SER A 614 -14.02 1.88 10.01
C SER A 614 -14.88 2.01 11.27
N MET A 615 -15.48 3.19 11.51
CA MET A 615 -16.38 3.40 12.64
C MET A 615 -17.62 2.52 12.52
N HIS A 616 -18.25 2.48 11.35
CA HIS A 616 -19.43 1.65 11.14
C HIS A 616 -19.14 0.17 11.37
N SER A 617 -18.01 -0.33 10.84
CA SER A 617 -17.57 -1.72 11.03
C SER A 617 -17.28 -2.04 12.50
N GLU A 618 -16.53 -1.18 13.21
CA GLU A 618 -16.23 -1.36 14.64
C GLU A 618 -17.50 -1.34 15.48
N LEU A 619 -18.44 -0.43 15.18
CA LEU A 619 -19.72 -0.36 15.87
C LEU A 619 -20.53 -1.65 15.68
N GLU A 620 -20.56 -2.20 14.48
CA GLU A 620 -21.24 -3.48 14.22
C GLU A 620 -20.58 -4.64 14.97
N ILE A 621 -19.25 -4.70 15.01
CA ILE A 621 -18.51 -5.73 15.75
C ILE A 621 -18.82 -5.61 17.25
N LEU A 622 -18.71 -4.41 17.83
CA LEU A 622 -18.98 -4.17 19.24
C LEU A 622 -20.44 -4.46 19.59
N LEU A 623 -21.39 -4.03 18.76
CA LEU A 623 -22.81 -4.34 18.95
C LEU A 623 -23.04 -5.86 18.90
N SER A 624 -22.46 -6.56 17.93
CA SER A 624 -22.57 -8.02 17.83
C SER A 624 -22.01 -8.71 19.07
N MET A 625 -20.84 -8.26 19.54
CA MET A 625 -20.17 -8.86 20.69
C MET A 625 -20.92 -8.57 22.00
N GLU A 626 -21.35 -7.33 22.22
CA GLU A 626 -22.13 -6.95 23.42
C GLU A 626 -23.48 -7.66 23.45
N ILE A 627 -24.19 -7.74 22.32
CA ILE A 627 -25.43 -8.52 22.21
C ILE A 627 -25.17 -9.99 22.57
N LYS A 628 -24.14 -10.61 21.99
CA LYS A 628 -23.77 -11.99 22.33
C LYS A 628 -23.54 -12.16 23.82
N LEU A 629 -22.80 -11.26 24.46
CA LEU A 629 -22.54 -11.30 25.90
C LEU A 629 -23.84 -11.22 26.72
N ARG A 630 -24.77 -10.31 26.36
CA ARG A 630 -26.07 -10.20 27.05
C ARG A 630 -26.97 -11.41 26.83
N LEU A 631 -26.81 -12.10 25.70
CA LEU A 631 -27.57 -13.30 25.37
C LEU A 631 -26.97 -14.59 25.96
N LEU A 632 -25.74 -14.56 26.50
CA LEU A 632 -25.13 -15.74 27.15
C LEU A 632 -25.98 -16.25 28.32
N ASP A 633 -26.54 -15.35 29.12
CA ASP A 633 -27.41 -15.72 30.25
C ASP A 633 -28.75 -16.36 29.79
N LEU A 634 -29.10 -16.19 28.52
CA LEU A 634 -30.30 -16.70 27.88
C LEU A 634 -29.99 -17.84 26.89
N GLU A 635 -28.80 -18.43 26.96
CA GLU A 635 -28.41 -19.51 26.05
C GLU A 635 -29.37 -20.70 26.19
N ASN A 636 -29.99 -21.11 25.08
CA ASN A 636 -31.07 -22.11 25.00
C ASN A 636 -32.42 -21.71 25.61
N VAL A 637 -32.61 -20.43 25.98
CA VAL A 637 -33.91 -19.90 26.42
C VAL A 637 -34.58 -19.18 25.23
N PRO A 638 -35.82 -19.56 24.85
CA PRO A 638 -36.50 -18.88 23.76
C PRO A 638 -36.82 -17.43 24.13
N ILE A 639 -36.35 -16.48 23.33
CA ILE A 639 -36.62 -15.06 23.51
C ILE A 639 -38.04 -14.78 22.97
N PRO A 640 -38.99 -14.33 23.82
CA PRO A 640 -40.35 -14.06 23.36
C PRO A 640 -40.41 -12.79 22.52
N ASP A 641 -41.15 -12.81 21.40
CA ASP A 641 -41.35 -11.62 20.54
C ASP A 641 -42.02 -10.45 21.26
N THR A 642 -42.80 -10.74 22.31
CA THR A 642 -43.48 -9.74 23.13
C THR A 642 -43.08 -9.91 24.60
N ALA A 643 -42.74 -8.79 25.24
CA ALA A 643 -42.38 -8.78 26.65
C ALA A 643 -43.55 -9.31 27.51
N PRO A 644 -43.34 -10.34 28.35
CA PRO A 644 -44.36 -10.80 29.28
C PRO A 644 -44.83 -9.65 30.20
N PRO A 645 -46.12 -9.59 30.56
CA PRO A 645 -46.64 -8.52 31.40
C PRO A 645 -46.00 -8.60 32.79
N ILE A 646 -45.53 -7.44 33.29
CA ILE A 646 -45.04 -7.33 34.67
C ILE A 646 -46.22 -7.56 35.62
N PRO A 647 -46.16 -8.54 36.54
CA PRO A 647 -47.23 -8.77 37.52
C PRO A 647 -47.49 -7.53 38.37
N LYS A 648 -48.72 -7.39 38.88
CA LYS A 648 -49.04 -6.31 39.83
C LYS A 648 -48.10 -6.41 41.05
N PRO A 649 -47.68 -5.27 41.63
CA PRO A 649 -46.91 -5.30 42.86
C PRO A 649 -47.67 -6.08 43.94
N PRO A 650 -46.96 -6.81 44.81
CA PRO A 650 -47.59 -7.58 45.87
C PRO A 650 -48.40 -6.64 46.78
N SER A 651 -49.46 -7.17 47.39
CA SER A 651 -50.36 -6.40 48.25
C SER A 651 -49.69 -5.88 49.53
N ASN A 652 -48.51 -6.42 49.87
CA ASN A 652 -47.67 -5.97 50.97
C ASN A 652 -46.18 -6.17 50.58
N PHE A 653 -45.27 -5.47 51.27
CA PHE A 653 -43.83 -5.61 51.10
C PHE A 653 -43.22 -6.57 52.14
N ASN A 654 -43.99 -7.56 52.59
CA ASN A 654 -43.48 -8.61 53.47
C ASN A 654 -42.74 -9.63 52.58
N PHE A 655 -41.46 -9.38 52.31
CA PHE A 655 -40.66 -10.25 51.47
C PHE A 655 -40.58 -11.66 52.09
N CYS A 656 -40.61 -12.70 51.25
CA CYS A 656 -40.52 -14.10 51.70
C CYS A 656 -39.16 -14.46 52.33
N TYR A 657 -38.16 -13.60 52.17
CA TYR A 657 -36.81 -13.74 52.71
C TYR A 657 -36.44 -12.45 53.45
N ASP A 658 -36.00 -12.58 54.69
CA ASP A 658 -35.39 -11.48 55.43
C ASP A 658 -33.96 -11.31 54.94
N PHE A 659 -33.70 -10.27 54.16
CA PHE A 659 -32.34 -9.81 53.86
C PHE A 659 -31.77 -9.05 55.07
N SER A 660 -31.69 -9.71 56.24
CA SER A 660 -30.91 -9.17 57.34
C SER A 660 -29.44 -9.17 56.94
N GLN A 661 -28.75 -8.04 57.11
CA GLN A 661 -27.32 -7.82 56.81
C GLN A 661 -26.34 -8.68 57.65
N ALA A 662 -26.73 -9.89 58.07
CA ALA A 662 -25.92 -10.75 58.93
C ALA A 662 -25.03 -11.74 58.14
N GLU A 663 -25.09 -11.77 56.81
CA GLU A 663 -24.23 -12.60 55.96
C GLU A 663 -23.67 -11.82 54.77
N GLN A 664 -22.79 -10.85 55.05
CA GLN A 664 -21.76 -10.37 54.11
C GLN A 664 -20.38 -10.58 54.71
#